data_AF-A0A5P9XNP4-F1
#
_entry.id   AF-A0A5P9XNP4-F1
#
_cell.length_a   1.000
_cell.length_b   1.000
_cell.length_c   1.000
_cell.angle_alpha   90.00
_cell.angle_beta   90.00
_cell.angle_gamma   90.00
#
_symmetry.space_group_name_H-M   'P 1'
#
loop_
_entity.id
_entity.type
_entity.pdbx_description
1 polymer ?
#
loop_
_entity_poly.entity_id
_entity_poly.type
_entity_poly.pdbx_seq_one_letter_code
_entity_poly.pdbx_strand_id
1 'polypeptide(L)'
;MTASLSGLVSGIDVQSLITNLSAAYQAPITILQNQQQSYQTTLSAWGTLQSSLSGLQSAMSSLQNLGNTNNRSVTLSNDNAASATASANAPQGSYSLSNMVLAQSQSIYSSNFTSATNNSVGTGTLQIQVGSGAVQNVAINASNDSLDGIASAINQANTGVNAAVVYDGTGYRLTLTGKGTGVNSAFSVSTSGATGSLSSLSYSNGNGASGSMTLSQQAQNAGVSINGLPVTSTTNTISGAIPGVTLNLLQASGSATLQVSSSNSGFVTGVQSFVSAFNKTMGTINQLTAYNAQAGSGGPLLGDASVQGLRTQLLDMISGQGIGISSGSSYNSLGSVGLGLTSSGTISLNTGTLTTALSADFNTVAGLFGQAGSTSNANVQYLNATSATQAGTYAINVSQAATQASTSGSAAIPSGGILQSESLTFGSGASSVVVSLSSGSTLNDIVSTINDTLQQSGMTGITASANNGYLELQSNAYGSAQSFTVKSNVAAGSGGTGIGTSLLTATGTDVAGTINGQSTSGSGQTMTVTGPGNASGLQVSITGNSTGNLGSVTLSQGLYQQMSALLSSALNTQSGFVSAAQNGITSSINGLGAQITTLQQSASNQTALLTQQFAAMQSQLSSLQSTSQYLNAFYSSNSSSSSSSSSSSSS
;
A
#
# COMPACT_ATOMS: atom_id res chain seq x y z
N MET A 1 -25.54 78.86 17.41
CA MET A 1 -26.46 78.28 18.41
C MET A 1 -27.86 78.78 18.13
N THR A 2 -28.85 77.86 18.14
CA THR A 2 -30.31 78.09 18.22
C THR A 2 -30.93 79.00 17.15
N ALA A 3 -31.80 78.52 16.27
CA ALA A 3 -33.13 78.08 16.67
C ALA A 3 -33.68 76.93 15.82
N SER A 4 -33.96 75.81 16.49
CA SER A 4 -35.03 74.88 16.13
C SER A 4 -36.37 75.55 16.45
N LEU A 5 -36.99 76.20 15.47
CA LEU A 5 -38.40 76.58 15.57
C LEU A 5 -39.26 75.48 14.95
N SER A 6 -39.73 74.61 15.85
CA SER A 6 -40.72 73.56 15.63
C SER A 6 -41.99 74.11 14.99
N GLY A 7 -42.62 73.30 14.14
CA GLY A 7 -43.79 73.64 13.33
C GLY A 7 -45.01 74.10 14.14
N LEU A 8 -45.43 75.35 13.90
CA LEU A 8 -46.66 75.89 14.50
C LEU A 8 -47.59 76.65 13.52
N VAL A 9 -47.36 76.60 12.21
CA VAL A 9 -48.28 77.26 11.24
C VAL A 9 -48.92 76.28 10.24
N SER A 10 -48.48 75.04 10.19
CA SER A 10 -49.22 73.95 9.52
C SER A 10 -49.14 72.74 10.43
N GLY A 11 -50.27 72.19 10.87
CA GLY A 11 -50.38 71.06 11.81
C GLY A 11 -49.87 69.72 11.26
N ILE A 12 -48.83 69.73 10.43
CA ILE A 12 -48.18 68.57 9.84
C ILE A 12 -46.85 68.37 10.56
N ASP A 13 -46.75 67.32 11.37
CA ASP A 13 -45.49 66.87 11.96
C ASP A 13 -44.63 66.21 10.86
N VAL A 14 -43.84 67.04 10.19
CA VAL A 14 -43.01 66.64 9.04
C VAL A 14 -41.93 65.62 9.44
N GLN A 15 -41.43 65.69 10.68
CA GLN A 15 -40.46 64.72 11.17
C GLN A 15 -41.11 63.34 11.29
N SER A 16 -42.37 63.28 11.75
CA SER A 16 -43.15 62.04 11.76
C SER A 16 -43.43 61.52 10.35
N LEU A 17 -43.70 62.39 9.36
CA LEU A 17 -43.96 61.99 7.97
C LEU A 17 -42.71 61.41 7.31
N ILE A 18 -41.56 62.05 7.49
CA ILE A 18 -40.26 61.54 6.98
C ILE A 18 -39.91 60.21 7.65
N THR A 19 -40.18 60.07 8.95
CA THR A 19 -39.93 58.82 9.70
C THR A 19 -40.87 57.69 9.26
N ASN A 20 -42.16 57.98 9.06
CA ASN A 20 -43.13 57.01 8.56
C ASN A 20 -42.82 56.58 7.13
N LEU A 21 -42.35 57.51 6.29
CA LEU A 21 -41.98 57.21 4.92
C LEU A 21 -40.67 56.42 4.84
N SER A 22 -39.65 56.76 5.64
CA SER A 22 -38.41 55.98 5.71
C SER A 22 -38.66 54.56 6.23
N ALA A 23 -39.56 54.39 7.20
CA ALA A 23 -40.00 53.08 7.66
C ALA A 23 -40.73 52.28 6.56
N ALA A 24 -41.57 52.94 5.75
CA ALA A 24 -42.25 52.30 4.62
C ALA A 24 -41.26 51.81 3.54
N TYR A 25 -40.18 52.55 3.29
CA TYR A 25 -39.09 52.11 2.39
C TYR A 25 -38.20 51.02 3.01
N GLN A 26 -38.06 50.98 4.34
CA GLN A 26 -37.25 49.99 5.04
C GLN A 26 -37.93 48.60 5.10
N ALA A 27 -39.26 48.54 5.16
CA ALA A 27 -40.01 47.28 5.21
C ALA A 27 -39.65 46.27 4.09
N PRO A 28 -39.67 46.62 2.79
CA PRO A 28 -39.29 45.69 1.72
C PRO A 28 -37.80 45.31 1.76
N ILE A 29 -36.92 46.22 2.19
CA ILE A 29 -35.49 45.94 2.37
C ILE A 29 -35.30 44.86 3.45
N THR A 30 -35.98 45.01 4.59
CA THR A 30 -35.90 44.04 5.69
C THR A 30 -36.40 42.66 5.26
N ILE A 31 -37.45 42.58 4.44
CA ILE A 31 -37.94 41.30 3.89
C ILE A 31 -36.87 40.62 3.02
N LEU A 32 -36.25 41.37 2.09
CA LEU A 32 -35.20 40.83 1.23
C LEU A 32 -33.94 40.47 2.03
N GLN A 33 -33.59 41.24 3.06
CA GLN A 33 -32.48 40.92 3.98
C GLN A 33 -32.75 39.61 4.73
N ASN A 34 -33.96 39.41 5.25
CA ASN A 34 -34.36 38.16 5.89
C ASN A 34 -34.30 36.98 4.91
N GLN A 35 -34.71 37.18 3.66
CA GLN A 35 -34.60 36.18 2.60
C GLN A 35 -33.13 35.86 2.26
N GLN A 36 -32.28 36.89 2.16
CA GLN A 36 -30.86 36.74 1.92
C GLN A 36 -30.19 35.97 3.06
N GLN A 37 -30.54 36.26 4.31
CA GLN A 37 -30.06 35.54 5.48
C GLN A 37 -30.47 34.06 5.45
N SER A 38 -31.70 33.76 5.05
CA SER A 38 -32.19 32.38 4.86
C SER A 38 -31.36 31.62 3.81
N TYR A 39 -31.05 32.25 2.67
CA TYR A 39 -30.16 31.65 1.67
C TYR A 39 -28.72 31.49 2.16
N GLN A 40 -28.18 32.40 2.96
CA GLN A 40 -26.85 32.23 3.57
C GLN A 40 -26.81 31.03 4.54
N THR A 41 -27.87 30.83 5.33
CA THR A 41 -28.02 29.65 6.18
C THR A 41 -28.08 28.37 5.35
N THR A 42 -28.83 28.39 4.24
CA THR A 42 -28.93 27.26 3.30
C THR A 42 -27.58 26.96 2.64
N LEU A 43 -26.83 27.98 2.23
CA LEU A 43 -25.48 27.84 1.67
C LEU A 43 -24.51 27.21 2.68
N SER A 44 -24.58 27.65 3.93
CA SER A 44 -23.77 27.10 5.03
C SER A 44 -24.12 25.62 5.32
N ALA A 45 -25.41 25.26 5.22
CA ALA A 45 -25.86 23.88 5.33
C ALA A 45 -25.30 22.99 4.20
N TRP A 46 -25.30 23.48 2.95
CA TRP A 46 -24.64 22.78 1.84
C TRP A 46 -23.14 22.62 2.04
N GLY A 47 -22.43 23.63 2.56
CA GLY A 47 -21.01 23.52 2.92
C GLY A 47 -20.74 22.48 4.01
N THR A 48 -21.64 22.37 4.98
CA THR A 48 -21.58 21.34 6.04
C THR A 48 -21.79 19.93 5.46
N LEU A 49 -22.79 19.77 4.58
CA LEU A 49 -23.04 18.50 3.87
C LEU A 49 -21.84 18.11 3.01
N GLN A 50 -21.30 19.04 2.21
CA GLN A 50 -20.11 18.82 1.39
C GLN A 50 -18.93 18.32 2.22
N SER A 51 -18.65 18.99 3.34
CA SER A 51 -17.56 18.61 4.26
C SER A 51 -17.77 17.20 4.84
N SER A 52 -19.01 16.85 5.18
CA SER A 52 -19.38 15.53 5.70
C SER A 52 -19.21 14.43 4.64
N LEU A 53 -19.59 14.70 3.39
CA LEU A 53 -19.44 13.78 2.25
C LEU A 53 -17.96 13.58 1.89
N SER A 54 -17.15 14.64 1.88
CA SER A 54 -15.70 14.53 1.67
C SER A 54 -15.03 13.72 2.78
N GLY A 55 -15.49 13.88 4.02
CA GLY A 55 -15.05 13.05 5.16
C GLY A 55 -15.37 11.57 4.96
N LEU A 56 -16.58 11.25 4.50
CA LEU A 56 -16.97 9.88 4.15
C LEU A 56 -16.11 9.33 2.99
N GLN A 57 -15.92 10.11 1.92
CA GLN A 57 -15.08 9.71 0.78
C GLN A 57 -13.66 9.38 1.21
N SER A 58 -13.09 10.18 2.14
CA SER A 58 -11.76 9.94 2.69
C SER A 58 -11.71 8.64 3.49
N ALA A 59 -12.69 8.37 4.36
CA ALA A 59 -12.77 7.14 5.13
C ALA A 59 -12.92 5.89 4.24
N MET A 60 -13.66 6.01 3.14
CA MET A 60 -13.86 4.93 2.16
C MET A 60 -12.57 4.48 1.47
N SER A 61 -11.58 5.35 1.27
CA SER A 61 -10.31 4.99 0.63
C SER A 61 -9.59 3.82 1.31
N SER A 62 -9.74 3.70 2.64
CA SER A 62 -9.18 2.59 3.40
C SER A 62 -9.82 1.24 3.04
N LEU A 63 -11.10 1.22 2.66
CA LEU A 63 -11.84 0.01 2.31
C LEU A 63 -11.38 -0.62 0.99
N GLN A 64 -10.87 0.20 0.05
CA GLN A 64 -10.42 -0.26 -1.25
C GLN A 64 -9.42 -1.41 -1.14
N ASN A 65 -8.46 -1.26 -0.23
CA ASN A 65 -7.31 -2.17 -0.10
C ASN A 65 -7.54 -3.27 0.94
N LEU A 66 -8.69 -3.30 1.62
CA LEU A 66 -8.92 -4.27 2.68
C LEU A 66 -8.86 -5.72 2.20
N GLY A 67 -9.30 -6.01 0.97
CA GLY A 67 -9.17 -7.34 0.36
C GLY A 67 -7.74 -7.79 0.07
N ASN A 68 -6.79 -6.84 0.03
CA ASN A 68 -5.36 -7.10 -0.20
C ASN A 68 -4.54 -7.05 1.11
N THR A 69 -5.18 -6.82 2.26
CA THR A 69 -4.47 -6.84 3.55
C THR A 69 -4.06 -8.25 3.94
N ASN A 70 -2.88 -8.39 4.55
CA ASN A 70 -2.45 -9.69 5.07
C ASN A 70 -3.36 -10.11 6.23
N ASN A 71 -4.16 -11.13 5.98
CA ASN A 71 -5.12 -11.69 6.94
C ASN A 71 -4.52 -12.87 7.73
N ARG A 72 -3.20 -13.07 7.70
CA ARG A 72 -2.51 -14.10 8.48
C ARG A 72 -1.69 -13.48 9.59
N SER A 73 -1.75 -14.14 10.75
CA SER A 73 -0.81 -13.93 11.84
C SER A 73 -0.08 -15.23 12.14
N VAL A 74 1.09 -15.07 12.72
CA VAL A 74 1.90 -16.18 13.21
C VAL A 74 2.17 -15.95 14.68
N THR A 75 1.96 -16.98 15.49
CA THR A 75 2.45 -17.03 16.86
C THR A 75 3.31 -18.26 17.04
N LEU A 76 4.32 -18.14 17.90
CA LEU A 76 5.24 -19.22 18.24
C LEU A 76 5.16 -19.45 19.74
N SER A 77 5.19 -20.72 20.16
CA SER A 77 5.25 -21.06 21.59
C SER A 77 6.59 -20.72 22.24
N ASN A 78 7.64 -20.49 21.43
CA ASN A 78 8.97 -20.09 21.86
C ASN A 78 9.61 -19.21 20.77
N ASP A 79 9.53 -17.90 20.97
CA ASP A 79 10.06 -16.84 20.10
C ASP A 79 11.58 -16.66 20.22
N ASN A 80 12.22 -17.20 21.26
CA ASN A 80 13.67 -17.27 21.35
C ASN A 80 14.25 -18.35 20.44
N ALA A 81 13.49 -19.42 20.15
CA ALA A 81 13.96 -20.53 19.31
C ALA A 81 13.89 -20.21 17.81
N ALA A 82 12.82 -19.53 17.38
CA ALA A 82 12.61 -19.13 16.00
C ALA A 82 11.70 -17.90 15.92
N SER A 83 11.72 -17.23 14.76
CA SER A 83 10.70 -16.27 14.35
C SER A 83 10.11 -16.67 13.00
N ALA A 84 8.90 -16.24 12.68
CA ALA A 84 8.27 -16.57 11.41
C ALA A 84 7.30 -15.49 10.94
N THR A 85 7.17 -15.38 9.63
CA THR A 85 6.18 -14.53 8.96
C THR A 85 5.32 -15.38 8.03
N ALA A 86 4.06 -14.98 7.86
CA ALA A 86 3.13 -15.61 6.95
C ALA A 86 2.55 -14.57 5.99
N SER A 87 2.44 -14.93 4.72
CA SER A 87 1.68 -14.19 3.71
C SER A 87 0.19 -14.51 3.81
N ALA A 88 -0.67 -13.71 3.16
CA ALA A 88 -2.14 -13.85 3.20
C ALA A 88 -2.66 -15.26 2.82
N ASN A 89 -1.87 -15.98 2.03
CA ASN A 89 -2.22 -17.28 1.49
C ASN A 89 -1.64 -18.46 2.29
N ALA A 90 -0.94 -18.19 3.39
CA ALA A 90 -0.41 -19.25 4.25
C ALA A 90 -1.56 -20.09 4.83
N PRO A 91 -1.52 -21.43 4.71
CA PRO A 91 -2.54 -22.29 5.28
C PRO A 91 -2.61 -22.14 6.80
N GLN A 92 -3.81 -21.93 7.32
CA GLN A 92 -4.04 -21.93 8.77
C GLN A 92 -3.78 -23.32 9.33
N GLY A 93 -3.14 -23.36 10.50
CA GLY A 93 -2.78 -24.63 11.11
C GLY A 93 -1.72 -24.47 12.19
N SER A 94 -1.53 -25.56 12.92
CA SER A 94 -0.47 -25.70 13.90
C SER A 94 0.63 -26.59 13.32
N TYR A 95 1.87 -26.13 13.39
CA TYR A 95 3.04 -26.83 12.90
C TYR A 95 4.02 -27.02 14.06
N SER A 96 4.33 -28.27 14.38
CA SER A 96 5.35 -28.63 15.37
C SER A 96 6.73 -28.47 14.74
N LEU A 97 7.56 -27.62 15.35
CA LEU A 97 8.95 -27.42 14.99
C LEU A 97 9.83 -28.09 16.04
N SER A 98 10.67 -29.02 15.60
CA SER A 98 11.60 -29.78 16.46
C SER A 98 12.95 -29.96 15.79
N ASN A 99 13.94 -30.44 16.54
CA ASN A 99 15.29 -30.73 16.05
C ASN A 99 15.91 -29.55 15.29
N MET A 100 15.75 -28.34 15.83
CA MET A 100 16.31 -27.13 15.22
C MET A 100 17.83 -27.15 15.27
N VAL A 101 18.46 -26.90 14.14
CA VAL A 101 19.92 -26.76 13.99
C VAL A 101 20.16 -25.47 13.24
N LEU A 102 21.11 -24.66 13.71
CA LEU A 102 21.48 -23.43 13.03
C LEU A 102 22.50 -23.70 11.93
N ALA A 103 22.39 -22.96 10.84
CA ALA A 103 23.44 -22.88 9.86
C ALA A 103 24.66 -22.20 10.48
N GLN A 104 25.84 -22.82 10.32
CA GLN A 104 27.12 -22.33 10.83
C GLN A 104 28.08 -22.10 9.68
N SER A 105 28.92 -21.07 9.80
CA SER A 105 30.07 -20.87 8.93
C SER A 105 31.25 -21.67 9.43
N GLN A 106 32.17 -22.03 8.53
CA GLN A 106 33.41 -22.67 8.93
C GLN A 106 34.36 -21.64 9.56
N SER A 107 35.07 -22.01 10.61
CA SER A 107 36.17 -21.22 11.19
C SER A 107 37.38 -22.10 11.49
N ILE A 108 38.56 -21.61 11.13
CA ILE A 108 39.85 -22.26 11.40
C ILE A 108 40.83 -21.24 11.99
N TYR A 109 41.85 -21.73 12.72
CA TYR A 109 42.89 -20.88 13.29
C TYR A 109 44.28 -21.50 13.20
N SER A 110 45.32 -20.66 13.14
CA SER A 110 46.71 -21.10 13.00
C SER A 110 47.34 -21.56 14.31
N SER A 111 48.54 -22.16 14.22
CA SER A 111 49.46 -22.25 15.35
C SER A 111 49.81 -20.85 15.91
N ASN A 112 50.42 -20.83 17.09
CA ASN A 112 50.76 -19.58 17.78
C ASN A 112 51.98 -18.87 17.14
N PHE A 113 51.92 -17.54 17.07
CA PHE A 113 53.02 -16.67 16.65
C PHE A 113 53.34 -15.63 17.74
N THR A 114 54.59 -15.18 17.80
CA THR A 114 55.06 -14.26 18.85
C THR A 114 54.72 -12.79 18.61
N SER A 115 54.37 -12.40 17.38
CA SER A 115 53.99 -11.02 17.02
C SER A 115 53.04 -10.99 15.82
N ALA A 116 52.11 -10.05 15.81
CA ALA A 116 51.23 -9.77 14.67
C ALA A 116 51.92 -8.96 13.54
N THR A 117 52.86 -8.08 13.89
CA THR A 117 53.39 -7.04 13.00
C THR A 117 54.88 -7.18 12.68
N ASN A 118 55.69 -7.72 13.60
CA ASN A 118 57.15 -7.59 13.55
C ASN A 118 57.90 -8.83 13.05
N ASN A 119 57.19 -9.90 12.65
CA ASN A 119 57.79 -11.14 12.15
C ASN A 119 57.22 -11.50 10.78
N SER A 120 58.13 -11.78 9.84
CA SER A 120 57.76 -12.40 8.56
C SER A 120 57.34 -13.84 8.80
N VAL A 121 56.11 -14.16 8.41
CA VAL A 121 55.56 -15.52 8.39
C VAL A 121 56.10 -16.28 7.17
N GLY A 122 56.46 -15.57 6.10
CA GLY A 122 56.99 -16.12 4.85
C GLY A 122 56.23 -15.60 3.62
N THR A 123 56.81 -15.82 2.44
CA THR A 123 56.26 -15.38 1.15
C THR A 123 55.76 -16.56 0.32
N GLY A 124 54.89 -16.31 -0.65
CA GLY A 124 54.29 -17.33 -1.51
C GLY A 124 52.88 -16.96 -1.92
N THR A 125 52.09 -17.93 -2.38
CA THR A 125 50.66 -17.74 -2.69
C THR A 125 49.80 -18.60 -1.78
N LEU A 126 48.86 -17.98 -1.07
CA LEU A 126 47.77 -18.69 -0.41
C LEU A 126 46.66 -18.95 -1.43
N GLN A 127 46.19 -20.18 -1.51
CA GLN A 127 45.15 -20.63 -2.42
C GLN A 127 43.94 -21.01 -1.57
N ILE A 128 42.91 -20.16 -1.60
CA ILE A 128 41.69 -20.34 -0.81
C ILE A 128 40.57 -20.81 -1.73
N GLN A 129 39.93 -21.91 -1.36
CA GLN A 129 38.79 -22.44 -2.09
C GLN A 129 37.62 -22.60 -1.12
N VAL A 130 36.50 -21.93 -1.40
CA VAL A 130 35.24 -22.10 -0.66
C VAL A 130 34.36 -23.08 -1.45
N GLY A 131 33.78 -24.07 -0.78
CA GLY A 131 33.04 -25.18 -1.38
C GLY A 131 33.76 -25.76 -2.59
N SER A 132 33.03 -25.85 -3.69
CA SER A 132 33.53 -26.19 -5.03
C SER A 132 33.78 -24.96 -5.92
N GLY A 133 33.90 -23.77 -5.32
CA GLY A 133 34.19 -22.52 -6.02
C GLY A 133 35.59 -22.52 -6.66
N ALA A 134 35.86 -21.50 -7.47
CA ALA A 134 37.18 -21.29 -8.06
C ALA A 134 38.22 -20.99 -6.98
N VAL A 135 39.41 -21.57 -7.11
CA VAL A 135 40.56 -21.28 -6.22
C VAL A 135 40.96 -19.81 -6.37
N GLN A 136 41.00 -19.09 -5.25
CA GLN A 136 41.41 -17.69 -5.17
C GLN A 136 42.85 -17.60 -4.68
N ASN A 137 43.68 -16.90 -5.46
CA ASN A 137 45.11 -16.76 -5.17
C ASN A 137 45.37 -15.42 -4.45
N VAL A 138 45.94 -15.51 -3.26
CA VAL A 138 46.38 -14.36 -2.45
C VAL A 138 47.90 -14.35 -2.41
N ALA A 139 48.51 -13.37 -3.08
CA ALA A 139 49.95 -13.23 -3.13
C ALA A 139 50.50 -12.59 -1.84
N ILE A 140 51.41 -13.30 -1.19
CA ILE A 140 52.14 -12.85 0.00
C ILE A 140 53.60 -12.60 -0.38
N ASN A 141 54.05 -11.37 -0.21
CA ASN A 141 55.40 -10.90 -0.52
C ASN A 141 55.95 -10.11 0.69
N ALA A 142 57.18 -9.63 0.58
CA ALA A 142 57.86 -8.93 1.69
C ALA A 142 57.16 -7.66 2.21
N SER A 143 56.17 -7.11 1.50
CA SER A 143 55.38 -5.96 1.96
C SER A 143 54.17 -6.32 2.83
N ASN A 144 53.75 -7.59 2.83
CA ASN A 144 52.54 -8.05 3.52
C ASN A 144 52.72 -9.44 4.18
N ASP A 145 53.95 -9.85 4.47
CA ASP A 145 54.30 -11.17 5.03
C ASP A 145 54.20 -11.26 6.56
N SER A 146 53.73 -10.21 7.25
CA SER A 146 53.31 -10.28 8.65
C SER A 146 51.91 -10.87 8.78
N LEU A 147 51.50 -11.30 9.99
CA LEU A 147 50.13 -11.81 10.20
C LEU A 147 49.06 -10.77 9.85
N ASP A 148 49.27 -9.50 10.24
CA ASP A 148 48.35 -8.41 9.88
C ASP A 148 48.34 -8.14 8.37
N GLY A 149 49.51 -8.23 7.74
CA GLY A 149 49.65 -8.11 6.29
C GLY A 149 48.89 -9.21 5.55
N ILE A 150 49.02 -10.46 6.01
CA ILE A 150 48.33 -11.63 5.45
C ILE A 150 46.82 -11.52 5.65
N ALA A 151 46.37 -11.18 6.86
CA ALA A 151 44.94 -11.00 7.14
C ALA A 151 44.34 -9.90 6.24
N SER A 152 45.05 -8.78 6.09
CA SER A 152 44.64 -7.68 5.21
C SER A 152 44.63 -8.10 3.74
N ALA A 153 45.60 -8.88 3.28
CA ALA A 153 45.66 -9.38 1.91
C ALA A 153 44.49 -10.32 1.60
N ILE A 154 44.14 -11.23 2.52
CA ILE A 154 42.99 -12.14 2.38
C ILE A 154 41.68 -11.35 2.30
N ASN A 155 41.47 -10.39 3.20
CA ASN A 155 40.24 -9.57 3.23
C ASN A 155 40.08 -8.72 1.97
N GLN A 156 41.18 -8.20 1.41
CA GLN A 156 41.17 -7.42 0.17
C GLN A 156 40.93 -8.28 -1.08
N ALA A 157 41.39 -9.54 -1.08
CA ALA A 157 41.22 -10.45 -2.20
C ALA A 157 39.79 -11.00 -2.35
N ASN A 158 38.88 -10.69 -1.41
CA ASN A 158 37.46 -11.10 -1.42
C ASN A 158 37.25 -12.59 -1.71
N THR A 159 38.03 -13.45 -1.06
CA THR A 159 38.11 -14.89 -1.34
C THR A 159 36.93 -15.73 -0.81
N GLY A 160 35.86 -15.08 -0.34
CA GLY A 160 34.74 -15.75 0.34
C GLY A 160 34.97 -16.07 1.82
N VAL A 161 36.14 -15.72 2.37
CA VAL A 161 36.47 -15.80 3.80
C VAL A 161 36.89 -14.43 4.36
N ASN A 162 36.75 -14.25 5.66
CA ASN A 162 37.29 -13.13 6.42
C ASN A 162 38.47 -13.62 7.26
N ALA A 163 39.54 -12.84 7.31
CA ALA A 163 40.72 -13.11 8.14
C ALA A 163 40.87 -12.07 9.26
N ALA A 164 41.29 -12.51 10.44
CA ALA A 164 41.63 -11.64 11.55
C ALA A 164 42.82 -12.20 12.35
N VAL A 165 43.55 -11.32 13.02
CA VAL A 165 44.60 -11.74 13.96
C VAL A 165 44.04 -11.61 15.38
N VAL A 166 44.06 -12.70 16.14
CA VAL A 166 43.54 -12.77 17.51
C VAL A 166 44.68 -13.07 18.47
N TYR A 167 44.79 -12.29 19.54
CA TYR A 167 45.69 -12.59 20.66
C TYR A 167 44.98 -13.53 21.65
N ASP A 168 45.52 -14.74 21.84
CA ASP A 168 44.89 -15.78 22.67
C ASP A 168 45.30 -15.74 24.16
N GLY A 169 46.09 -14.73 24.56
CA GLY A 169 46.68 -14.61 25.90
C GLY A 169 48.12 -15.11 25.98
N THR A 170 48.57 -15.93 25.02
CA THR A 170 49.92 -16.50 24.94
C THR A 170 50.67 -16.13 23.66
N GLY A 171 49.95 -15.75 22.61
CA GLY A 171 50.48 -15.15 21.40
C GLY A 171 49.39 -14.88 20.37
N TYR A 172 49.79 -14.67 19.12
CA TYR A 172 48.92 -14.22 18.03
C TYR A 172 48.59 -15.38 17.09
N ARG A 173 47.31 -15.48 16.68
CA ARG A 173 46.82 -16.48 15.73
C ARG A 173 46.09 -15.82 14.59
N LEU A 174 46.33 -16.30 13.37
CA LEU A 174 45.47 -15.98 12.24
C LEU A 174 44.21 -16.84 12.33
N THR A 175 43.06 -16.20 12.35
CA THR A 175 41.75 -16.85 12.25
C THR A 175 41.16 -16.57 10.87
N LEU A 176 40.57 -17.58 10.25
CA LEU A 176 39.83 -17.46 9.01
C LEU A 176 38.41 -17.96 9.25
N THR A 177 37.41 -17.18 8.83
CA THR A 177 35.99 -17.52 8.97
C THR A 177 35.28 -17.33 7.64
N GLY A 178 34.49 -18.32 7.22
CA GLY A 178 33.69 -18.24 5.99
C GLY A 178 32.65 -17.13 6.06
N LYS A 179 32.42 -16.43 4.93
CA LYS A 179 31.36 -15.41 4.82
C LYS A 179 29.96 -16.02 4.72
N GLY A 180 29.86 -17.25 4.24
CA GLY A 180 28.61 -18.02 4.13
C GLY A 180 28.47 -19.05 5.25
N THR A 181 27.23 -19.48 5.48
CA THR A 181 26.88 -20.61 6.33
C THR A 181 26.51 -21.83 5.48
N GLY A 182 26.32 -22.98 6.11
CA GLY A 182 26.00 -24.21 5.39
C GLY A 182 27.24 -25.05 5.09
N VAL A 183 27.08 -26.37 5.03
CA VAL A 183 28.17 -27.33 4.77
C VAL A 183 28.93 -27.00 3.47
N ASN A 184 28.21 -26.38 2.53
CA ASN A 184 28.65 -25.96 1.21
C ASN A 184 29.50 -24.69 1.20
N SER A 185 29.50 -23.93 2.31
CA SER A 185 30.39 -22.79 2.56
C SER A 185 31.68 -23.19 3.30
N ALA A 186 31.92 -24.50 3.49
CA ALA A 186 33.21 -25.00 3.99
C ALA A 186 34.35 -24.55 3.07
N PHE A 187 35.55 -24.32 3.58
CA PHE A 187 36.68 -23.88 2.75
C PHE A 187 37.96 -24.65 3.03
N SER A 188 38.88 -24.62 2.07
CA SER A 188 40.23 -25.13 2.20
C SER A 188 41.25 -24.03 1.91
N VAL A 189 42.43 -24.18 2.50
CA VAL A 189 43.56 -23.29 2.29
C VAL A 189 44.76 -24.15 1.93
N SER A 190 45.33 -23.92 0.76
CA SER A 190 46.60 -24.53 0.35
C SER A 190 47.61 -23.43 0.04
N THR A 191 48.88 -23.81 -0.15
CA THR A 191 49.94 -22.86 -0.45
C THR A 191 50.72 -23.30 -1.68
N SER A 192 51.24 -22.33 -2.44
CA SER A 192 52.13 -22.58 -3.59
C SER A 192 53.34 -21.66 -3.48
N GLY A 193 54.54 -22.21 -3.69
CA GLY A 193 55.81 -21.47 -3.57
C GLY A 193 56.06 -20.88 -2.18
N ALA A 194 55.48 -21.49 -1.13
CA ALA A 194 55.56 -20.98 0.24
C ALA A 194 56.97 -21.12 0.83
N THR A 195 57.44 -20.05 1.47
CA THR A 195 58.66 -20.02 2.29
C THR A 195 58.31 -19.83 3.76
N GLY A 196 59.28 -20.05 4.66
CA GLY A 196 59.09 -19.84 6.09
C GLY A 196 57.96 -20.69 6.68
N SER A 197 57.14 -20.07 7.52
CA SER A 197 55.98 -20.67 8.17
C SER A 197 54.68 -20.49 7.39
N LEU A 198 54.70 -19.90 6.19
CA LEU A 198 53.46 -19.66 5.41
C LEU A 198 52.72 -20.98 5.08
N SER A 199 53.45 -22.07 4.85
CA SER A 199 52.87 -23.41 4.61
C SER A 199 52.08 -23.95 5.81
N SER A 200 52.35 -23.48 7.03
CA SER A 200 51.58 -23.83 8.24
C SER A 200 50.18 -23.23 8.26
N LEU A 201 49.87 -22.27 7.38
CA LEU A 201 48.54 -21.71 7.21
C LEU A 201 47.65 -22.55 6.28
N SER A 202 48.07 -23.77 5.92
CA SER A 202 47.25 -24.70 5.14
C SER A 202 46.21 -25.42 6.00
N TYR A 203 45.06 -25.69 5.38
CA TYR A 203 43.93 -26.45 5.92
C TYR A 203 43.25 -27.24 4.80
N SER A 204 43.02 -28.53 5.00
CA SER A 204 42.21 -29.35 4.08
C SER A 204 41.12 -30.09 4.85
N ASN A 205 39.93 -30.15 4.27
CA ASN A 205 38.79 -30.85 4.85
C ASN A 205 38.85 -32.32 4.40
N GLY A 206 39.47 -33.19 5.21
CA GLY A 206 39.38 -34.64 5.08
C GLY A 206 39.56 -35.24 3.68
N ASN A 207 40.79 -35.24 3.16
CA ASN A 207 41.31 -36.25 2.22
C ASN A 207 42.85 -36.12 2.16
N GLY A 208 43.52 -36.59 3.22
CA GLY A 208 44.95 -36.94 3.16
C GLY A 208 46.00 -35.82 3.13
N ALA A 209 45.66 -34.53 3.32
CA ALA A 209 46.66 -33.46 3.40
C ALA A 209 46.77 -32.85 4.81
N SER A 210 47.99 -32.90 5.36
CA SER A 210 48.40 -32.34 6.64
C SER A 210 48.40 -30.80 6.62
N GLY A 211 47.24 -30.19 6.83
CA GLY A 211 47.15 -28.77 7.19
C GLY A 211 47.58 -28.56 8.65
N SER A 212 48.27 -27.46 8.96
CA SER A 212 48.68 -27.13 10.35
C SER A 212 47.70 -26.20 11.06
N MET A 213 46.68 -25.69 10.36
CA MET A 213 45.57 -24.96 10.97
C MET A 213 44.55 -25.92 11.59
N THR A 214 43.93 -25.48 12.69
CA THR A 214 42.94 -26.26 13.44
C THR A 214 41.53 -25.75 13.14
N LEU A 215 40.59 -26.69 12.95
CA LEU A 215 39.16 -26.40 12.81
C LEU A 215 38.55 -26.04 14.18
N SER A 216 38.07 -24.82 14.35
CA SER A 216 37.32 -24.39 15.54
C SER A 216 35.81 -24.51 15.38
N GLN A 217 35.30 -24.35 14.15
CA GLN A 217 33.88 -24.48 13.85
C GLN A 217 33.68 -25.10 12.47
N GLN A 218 32.88 -26.16 12.39
CA GLN A 218 32.51 -26.78 11.12
C GLN A 218 31.37 -26.01 10.46
N ALA A 219 31.46 -25.83 9.14
CA ALA A 219 30.33 -25.36 8.34
C ALA A 219 29.17 -26.37 8.44
N GLN A 220 27.96 -25.89 8.74
CA GLN A 220 26.79 -26.73 8.96
C GLN A 220 25.54 -26.08 8.34
N ASN A 221 24.64 -26.88 7.76
CA ASN A 221 23.34 -26.41 7.28
C ASN A 221 22.38 -26.19 8.45
N ALA A 222 21.47 -25.24 8.29
CA ALA A 222 20.30 -25.16 9.15
C ALA A 222 19.39 -26.38 8.91
N GLY A 223 18.72 -26.81 9.97
CA GLY A 223 17.78 -27.92 9.93
C GLY A 223 16.62 -27.68 10.86
N VAL A 224 15.43 -28.14 10.48
CA VAL A 224 14.25 -28.20 11.34
C VAL A 224 13.38 -29.35 10.91
N SER A 225 12.75 -30.03 11.86
CA SER A 225 11.70 -31.00 11.60
C SER A 225 10.34 -30.33 11.76
N ILE A 226 9.57 -30.24 10.67
CA ILE A 226 8.22 -29.66 10.63
C ILE A 226 7.22 -30.80 10.61
N ASN A 227 6.45 -31.00 11.69
CA ASN A 227 5.52 -32.12 11.84
C ASN A 227 6.19 -33.50 11.59
N GLY A 228 7.47 -33.64 11.92
CA GLY A 228 8.25 -34.85 11.68
C GLY A 228 8.96 -34.92 10.33
N LEU A 229 8.68 -33.99 9.39
CA LEU A 229 9.38 -33.90 8.11
C LEU A 229 10.69 -33.11 8.27
N PRO A 230 11.87 -33.73 8.06
CA PRO A 230 13.13 -33.00 8.10
C PRO A 230 13.25 -32.05 6.91
N VAL A 231 13.57 -30.79 7.19
CA VAL A 231 13.81 -29.72 6.22
C VAL A 231 15.19 -29.13 6.51
N THR A 232 16.00 -28.94 5.46
CA THR A 232 17.34 -28.37 5.56
C THR A 232 17.45 -27.10 4.73
N SER A 233 18.26 -26.15 5.18
CA SER A 233 18.58 -24.92 4.44
C SER A 233 20.06 -24.56 4.63
N THR A 234 20.65 -23.89 3.65
CA THR A 234 22.03 -23.38 3.75
C THR A 234 22.14 -22.17 4.69
N THR A 235 21.01 -21.51 5.00
CA THR A 235 20.93 -20.36 5.91
C THR A 235 19.92 -20.61 7.03
N ASN A 236 19.96 -19.79 8.08
CA ASN A 236 18.96 -19.84 9.16
C ASN A 236 17.55 -19.44 8.71
N THR A 237 17.40 -18.92 7.49
CA THR A 237 16.10 -18.60 6.89
C THR A 237 15.64 -19.77 6.01
N ILE A 238 14.44 -20.26 6.29
CA ILE A 238 13.78 -21.37 5.61
C ILE A 238 12.49 -20.82 5.00
N SER A 239 12.40 -20.84 3.67
CA SER A 239 11.20 -20.44 2.93
C SER A 239 10.72 -21.58 2.05
N GLY A 240 9.41 -21.64 1.80
CA GLY A 240 8.80 -22.64 0.89
C GLY A 240 8.54 -24.01 1.51
N ALA A 241 9.05 -24.30 2.71
CA ALA A 241 8.77 -25.55 3.42
C ALA A 241 7.30 -25.66 3.87
N ILE A 242 6.71 -24.54 4.29
CA ILE A 242 5.26 -24.36 4.40
C ILE A 242 4.89 -23.26 3.39
N PRO A 243 3.95 -23.50 2.46
CA PRO A 243 3.56 -22.51 1.47
C PRO A 243 3.18 -21.17 2.12
N GLY A 244 3.82 -20.09 1.66
CA GLY A 244 3.55 -18.74 2.14
C GLY A 244 4.10 -18.40 3.53
N VAL A 245 4.90 -19.27 4.16
CA VAL A 245 5.58 -19.02 5.44
C VAL A 245 7.09 -18.93 5.24
N THR A 246 7.71 -17.96 5.91
CA THR A 246 9.15 -17.85 6.07
C THR A 246 9.51 -18.02 7.54
N LEU A 247 10.35 -19.02 7.84
CA LEU A 247 10.84 -19.34 9.17
C LEU A 247 12.29 -18.88 9.30
N ASN A 248 12.64 -18.27 10.43
CA ASN A 248 14.00 -17.89 10.76
C ASN A 248 14.41 -18.54 12.08
N LEU A 249 15.40 -19.42 12.05
CA LEU A 249 15.89 -20.13 13.22
C LEU A 249 16.83 -19.23 14.02
N LEU A 250 16.64 -19.16 15.34
CA LEU A 250 17.37 -18.27 16.23
C LEU A 250 18.21 -19.02 17.26
N GLN A 251 17.79 -20.22 17.66
CA GLN A 251 18.54 -21.08 18.58
C GLN A 251 18.61 -22.53 18.11
N ALA A 252 19.76 -23.17 18.34
CA ALA A 252 19.92 -24.60 18.14
C ALA A 252 19.23 -25.39 19.28
N SER A 253 18.78 -26.61 18.97
CA SER A 253 18.10 -27.54 19.89
C SER A 253 16.79 -27.01 20.49
N GLY A 254 16.21 -25.96 19.92
CA GLY A 254 14.89 -25.46 20.28
C GLY A 254 13.77 -26.37 19.78
N SER A 255 12.62 -26.29 20.46
CA SER A 255 11.34 -26.73 19.92
C SER A 255 10.33 -25.60 20.07
N ALA A 256 9.43 -25.49 19.10
CA ALA A 256 8.36 -24.50 19.12
C ALA A 256 7.14 -25.05 18.38
N THR A 257 5.96 -24.59 18.76
CA THR A 257 4.76 -24.76 17.96
C THR A 257 4.49 -23.46 17.23
N LEU A 258 4.49 -23.51 15.91
CA LEU A 258 4.13 -22.42 15.01
C LEU A 258 2.63 -22.50 14.75
N GLN A 259 1.89 -21.48 15.15
CA GLN A 259 0.46 -21.37 14.88
C GLN A 259 0.22 -20.28 13.83
N VAL A 260 -0.32 -20.67 12.68
CA VAL A 260 -0.82 -19.74 11.66
C VAL A 260 -2.31 -19.56 11.89
N SER A 261 -2.72 -18.31 12.12
CA SER A 261 -4.09 -17.93 12.46
C SER A 261 -4.62 -16.82 11.55
N SER A 262 -5.93 -16.59 11.55
CA SER A 262 -6.51 -15.40 10.92
C SER A 262 -6.18 -14.14 11.73
N SER A 263 -5.84 -13.07 11.03
CA SER A 263 -5.60 -11.74 11.58
C SER A 263 -6.56 -10.74 10.93
N ASN A 264 -7.66 -10.46 11.62
CA ASN A 264 -8.75 -9.65 11.08
C ASN A 264 -8.83 -8.25 11.71
N SER A 265 -7.94 -7.91 12.65
CA SER A 265 -8.02 -6.68 13.45
C SER A 265 -7.90 -5.41 12.61
N GLY A 266 -7.00 -5.39 11.63
CA GLY A 266 -6.86 -4.28 10.68
C GLY A 266 -8.13 -4.09 9.85
N PHE A 267 -8.71 -5.19 9.36
CA PHE A 267 -9.96 -5.16 8.60
C PHE A 267 -11.13 -4.63 9.44
N VAL A 268 -11.30 -5.16 10.65
CA VAL A 268 -12.38 -4.75 11.57
C VAL A 268 -12.24 -3.27 11.93
N THR A 269 -11.03 -2.78 12.18
CA THR A 269 -10.77 -1.35 12.42
C THR A 269 -11.15 -0.49 11.20
N GLY A 270 -10.78 -0.91 9.99
CA GLY A 270 -11.16 -0.22 8.76
C GLY A 270 -12.68 -0.11 8.58
N VAL A 271 -13.41 -1.20 8.83
CA VAL A 271 -14.89 -1.19 8.78
C VAL A 271 -15.49 -0.30 9.87
N GLN A 272 -14.94 -0.30 11.09
CA GLN A 272 -15.40 0.60 12.16
C GLN A 272 -15.22 2.08 11.81
N SER A 273 -14.07 2.44 11.22
CA SER A 273 -13.82 3.81 10.76
C SER A 273 -14.81 4.23 9.67
N PHE A 274 -15.09 3.34 8.71
CA PHE A 274 -16.12 3.56 7.71
C PHE A 274 -17.51 3.76 8.34
N VAL A 275 -17.95 2.85 9.22
CA VAL A 275 -19.26 2.92 9.89
C VAL A 275 -19.40 4.23 10.65
N SER A 276 -18.35 4.67 11.34
CA SER A 276 -18.33 5.95 12.07
C SER A 276 -18.50 7.14 11.13
N ALA A 277 -17.79 7.16 10.00
CA ALA A 277 -17.91 8.22 9.00
C ALA A 277 -19.30 8.24 8.35
N PHE A 278 -19.83 7.07 7.97
CA PHE A 278 -21.17 6.93 7.40
C PHE A 278 -22.23 7.43 8.37
N ASN A 279 -22.16 7.02 9.64
CA ASN A 279 -23.10 7.45 10.68
C ASN A 279 -23.06 8.95 10.91
N LYS A 280 -21.87 9.57 10.85
CA LYS A 280 -21.72 11.03 10.94
C LYS A 280 -22.37 11.74 9.75
N THR A 281 -22.20 11.21 8.55
CA THR A 281 -22.84 11.74 7.33
C THR A 281 -24.35 11.61 7.39
N MET A 282 -24.89 10.45 7.76
CA MET A 282 -26.33 10.28 7.95
C MET A 282 -26.88 11.15 9.07
N GLY A 283 -26.13 11.34 10.16
CA GLY A 283 -26.47 12.30 11.22
C GLY A 283 -26.58 13.73 10.68
N THR A 284 -25.64 14.15 9.84
CA THR A 284 -25.66 15.47 9.19
C THR A 284 -26.86 15.62 8.27
N ILE A 285 -27.12 14.64 7.41
CA ILE A 285 -28.29 14.64 6.50
C ILE A 285 -29.58 14.73 7.31
N ASN A 286 -29.73 13.92 8.35
CA ASN A 286 -30.91 13.94 9.22
C ASN A 286 -31.07 15.30 9.91
N GLN A 287 -30.00 15.90 10.44
CA GLN A 287 -30.05 17.21 11.07
C GLN A 287 -30.47 18.32 10.10
N LEU A 288 -29.96 18.30 8.87
CA LEU A 288 -30.24 19.33 7.87
C LEU A 288 -31.63 19.18 7.22
N THR A 289 -32.24 17.99 7.28
CA THR A 289 -33.51 17.68 6.62
C THR A 289 -34.67 17.37 7.58
N ALA A 290 -34.44 17.31 8.89
CA ALA A 290 -35.49 17.02 9.86
C ALA A 290 -36.39 18.24 10.14
N TYR A 291 -37.63 17.97 10.52
CA TYR A 291 -38.53 18.95 11.10
C TYR A 291 -38.42 18.95 12.63
N ASN A 292 -38.18 20.11 13.23
CA ASN A 292 -38.14 20.28 14.68
C ASN A 292 -39.52 20.79 15.17
N ALA A 293 -40.29 19.88 15.75
CA ALA A 293 -41.64 20.19 16.26
C ALA A 293 -41.60 21.16 17.46
N GLN A 294 -40.56 21.11 18.29
CA GLN A 294 -40.42 22.00 19.46
C GLN A 294 -40.10 23.45 19.06
N ALA A 295 -39.29 23.62 18.02
CA ALA A 295 -38.92 24.93 17.49
C ALA A 295 -39.89 25.43 16.40
N GLY A 296 -40.86 24.61 15.98
CA GLY A 296 -41.78 24.91 14.88
C GLY A 296 -41.08 25.18 13.55
N SER A 297 -39.88 24.64 13.35
CA SER A 297 -39.02 24.98 12.20
C SER A 297 -38.37 23.75 11.58
N GLY A 298 -38.23 23.78 10.25
CA GLY A 298 -37.51 22.77 9.48
C GLY A 298 -36.01 23.03 9.44
N GLY A 299 -35.21 21.98 9.29
CA GLY A 299 -33.80 22.09 8.93
C GLY A 299 -33.62 22.83 7.60
N PRO A 300 -32.47 23.47 7.35
CA PRO A 300 -32.27 24.33 6.18
C PRO A 300 -32.42 23.64 4.82
N LEU A 301 -32.34 22.31 4.77
CA LEU A 301 -32.48 21.49 3.56
C LEU A 301 -33.73 20.61 3.59
N LEU A 302 -34.69 20.90 4.47
CA LEU A 302 -35.96 20.18 4.52
C LEU A 302 -36.67 20.29 3.15
N GLY A 303 -37.03 19.14 2.58
CA GLY A 303 -37.70 19.07 1.27
C GLY A 303 -36.77 19.11 0.06
N ASP A 304 -35.45 19.21 0.23
CA ASP A 304 -34.51 19.18 -0.89
C ASP A 304 -34.45 17.78 -1.54
N ALA A 305 -34.89 17.70 -2.80
CA ALA A 305 -34.98 16.43 -3.52
C ALA A 305 -33.61 15.78 -3.79
N SER A 306 -32.55 16.58 -3.95
CA SER A 306 -31.19 16.08 -4.22
C SER A 306 -30.60 15.42 -2.98
N VAL A 307 -30.79 16.04 -1.80
CA VAL A 307 -30.36 15.46 -0.52
C VAL A 307 -31.15 14.19 -0.21
N GLN A 308 -32.45 14.17 -0.51
CA GLN A 308 -33.27 12.96 -0.35
C GLN A 308 -32.85 11.83 -1.29
N GLY A 309 -32.56 12.15 -2.56
CA GLY A 309 -32.04 11.18 -3.52
C GLY A 309 -30.70 10.58 -3.10
N LEU A 310 -29.76 11.43 -2.67
CA LEU A 310 -28.48 10.99 -2.11
C LEU A 310 -28.70 10.05 -0.92
N ARG A 311 -29.57 10.43 0.03
CA ARG A 311 -29.89 9.61 1.19
C ARG A 311 -30.40 8.23 0.78
N THR A 312 -31.37 8.16 -0.13
CA THR A 312 -31.92 6.88 -0.60
C THR A 312 -30.85 6.02 -1.25
N GLN A 313 -30.02 6.59 -2.15
CA GLN A 313 -28.93 5.87 -2.80
C GLN A 313 -27.90 5.33 -1.80
N LEU A 314 -27.55 6.11 -0.77
CA LEU A 314 -26.67 5.66 0.31
C LEU A 314 -27.27 4.45 1.06
N LEU A 315 -28.55 4.50 1.39
CA LEU A 315 -29.24 3.42 2.12
C LEU A 315 -29.42 2.17 1.25
N ASP A 316 -29.72 2.33 -0.03
CA ASP A 316 -29.84 1.23 -1.00
C ASP A 316 -28.52 0.47 -1.15
N MET A 317 -27.38 1.17 -1.14
CA MET A 317 -26.06 0.53 -1.19
C MET A 317 -25.74 -0.28 0.07
N ILE A 318 -26.21 0.16 1.25
CA ILE A 318 -25.98 -0.57 2.51
C ILE A 318 -26.92 -1.78 2.64
N SER A 319 -28.17 -1.62 2.21
CA SER A 319 -29.20 -2.66 2.32
C SER A 319 -29.21 -3.65 1.13
N GLY A 320 -28.53 -3.31 0.04
CA GLY A 320 -28.41 -4.13 -1.15
C GLY A 320 -27.56 -5.38 -0.97
N GLN A 321 -27.65 -6.27 -1.97
CA GLN A 321 -26.74 -7.41 -2.09
C GLN A 321 -25.40 -6.94 -2.68
N GLY A 322 -24.31 -7.55 -2.21
CA GLY A 322 -22.99 -7.26 -2.75
C GLY A 322 -22.85 -7.73 -4.20
N ILE A 323 -22.15 -6.94 -5.01
CA ILE A 323 -21.90 -7.26 -6.42
C ILE A 323 -20.66 -8.13 -6.54
N GLY A 324 -20.71 -9.20 -7.34
CA GLY A 324 -19.55 -10.05 -7.60
C GLY A 324 -19.27 -11.03 -6.47
N ILE A 325 -20.34 -11.56 -5.86
CA ILE A 325 -20.26 -12.61 -4.83
C ILE A 325 -20.62 -13.94 -5.46
N SER A 326 -19.87 -14.99 -5.11
CA SER A 326 -20.12 -16.35 -5.58
C SER A 326 -21.55 -16.79 -5.25
N SER A 327 -22.24 -17.34 -6.25
CA SER A 327 -23.63 -17.81 -6.10
C SER A 327 -23.75 -18.84 -4.98
N GLY A 328 -24.67 -18.61 -4.04
CA GLY A 328 -24.93 -19.52 -2.92
C GLY A 328 -24.13 -19.23 -1.64
N SER A 329 -23.30 -18.18 -1.60
CA SER A 329 -22.63 -17.77 -0.36
C SER A 329 -23.64 -17.27 0.69
N SER A 330 -23.43 -17.66 1.94
CA SER A 330 -24.16 -17.11 3.11
C SER A 330 -23.80 -15.64 3.38
N TYR A 331 -22.68 -15.15 2.85
CA TYR A 331 -22.17 -13.79 3.07
C TYR A 331 -22.40 -12.91 1.84
N ASN A 332 -23.67 -12.73 1.46
CA ASN A 332 -24.06 -12.01 0.24
C ASN A 332 -24.48 -10.55 0.44
N SER A 333 -24.51 -10.07 1.69
CA SER A 333 -24.94 -8.71 2.05
C SER A 333 -24.18 -8.19 3.27
N LEU A 334 -24.10 -6.86 3.44
CA LEU A 334 -23.48 -6.26 4.63
C LEU A 334 -24.21 -6.67 5.92
N GLY A 335 -25.53 -6.86 5.85
CA GLY A 335 -26.34 -7.40 6.95
C GLY A 335 -25.90 -8.78 7.41
N SER A 336 -25.58 -9.68 6.47
CA SER A 336 -25.12 -11.06 6.77
C SER A 336 -23.77 -11.13 7.50
N VAL A 337 -22.98 -10.04 7.46
CA VAL A 337 -21.67 -9.94 8.12
C VAL A 337 -21.69 -8.99 9.32
N GLY A 338 -22.89 -8.62 9.81
CA GLY A 338 -23.06 -7.90 11.06
C GLY A 338 -23.22 -6.37 10.94
N LEU A 339 -23.50 -5.83 9.75
CA LEU A 339 -23.84 -4.41 9.57
C LEU A 339 -25.36 -4.26 9.43
N GLY A 340 -26.04 -3.93 10.52
CA GLY A 340 -27.48 -3.69 10.54
C GLY A 340 -27.83 -2.22 10.28
N LEU A 341 -28.91 -1.95 9.55
CA LEU A 341 -29.44 -0.60 9.35
C LEU A 341 -30.46 -0.26 10.45
N THR A 342 -30.35 0.91 11.07
CA THR A 342 -31.30 1.40 12.08
C THR A 342 -32.43 2.19 11.42
N SER A 343 -33.49 2.50 12.18
CA SER A 343 -34.60 3.34 11.72
C SER A 343 -34.20 4.78 11.36
N SER A 344 -33.06 5.27 11.86
CA SER A 344 -32.51 6.58 11.50
C SER A 344 -31.61 6.54 10.26
N GLY A 345 -31.47 5.37 9.63
CA GLY A 345 -30.60 5.16 8.47
C GLY A 345 -29.11 5.07 8.83
N THR A 346 -28.75 4.97 10.10
CA THR A 346 -27.37 4.71 10.54
C THR A 346 -27.06 3.21 10.56
N ILE A 347 -25.79 2.85 10.55
CA ILE A 347 -25.29 1.48 10.66
C ILE A 347 -24.99 1.13 12.11
N SER A 348 -25.49 -0.02 12.57
CA SER A 348 -25.07 -0.72 13.77
C SER A 348 -24.11 -1.85 13.40
N LEU A 349 -22.89 -1.83 13.95
CA LEU A 349 -21.86 -2.81 13.64
C LEU A 349 -21.70 -3.82 14.78
N ASN A 350 -21.91 -5.10 14.47
CA ASN A 350 -21.57 -6.22 15.35
C ASN A 350 -20.19 -6.78 14.96
N THR A 351 -19.15 -6.36 15.69
CA THR A 351 -17.75 -6.73 15.42
C THR A 351 -17.48 -8.23 15.61
N GLY A 352 -18.21 -8.90 16.51
CA GLY A 352 -18.09 -10.35 16.71
C GLY A 352 -18.60 -11.16 15.52
N THR A 353 -19.74 -10.74 14.95
CA THR A 353 -20.30 -11.35 13.73
C THR A 353 -19.37 -11.13 12.54
N LEU A 354 -18.86 -9.90 12.37
CA LEU A 354 -17.89 -9.59 11.31
C LEU A 354 -16.61 -10.42 11.44
N THR A 355 -16.06 -10.54 12.65
CA THR A 355 -14.84 -11.32 12.91
C THR A 355 -15.05 -12.81 12.62
N THR A 356 -16.22 -13.35 12.97
CA THR A 356 -16.59 -14.74 12.70
C THR A 356 -16.70 -14.98 11.19
N ALA A 357 -17.40 -14.09 10.46
CA ALA A 357 -17.54 -14.18 9.02
C ALA A 357 -16.18 -14.10 8.30
N LEU A 358 -15.32 -13.16 8.68
CA LEU A 358 -13.95 -13.03 8.12
C LEU A 358 -13.08 -14.26 8.37
N SER A 359 -13.29 -14.96 9.50
CA SER A 359 -12.55 -16.18 9.81
C SER A 359 -13.05 -17.38 9.01
N ALA A 360 -14.34 -17.41 8.66
CA ALA A 360 -14.95 -18.46 7.86
C ALA A 360 -14.65 -18.31 6.36
N ASP A 361 -14.81 -17.10 5.80
CA ASP A 361 -14.54 -16.81 4.39
C ASP A 361 -14.10 -15.36 4.20
N PHE A 362 -12.80 -15.12 4.39
CA PHE A 362 -12.22 -13.79 4.27
C PHE A 362 -12.46 -13.16 2.89
N ASN A 363 -12.27 -13.92 1.80
CA ASN A 363 -12.30 -13.36 0.44
C ASN A 363 -13.70 -12.88 0.08
N THR A 364 -14.73 -13.67 0.40
CA THR A 364 -16.11 -13.26 0.15
C THR A 364 -16.50 -12.05 1.01
N VAL A 365 -16.16 -12.08 2.30
CA VAL A 365 -16.51 -10.97 3.21
C VAL A 365 -15.75 -9.70 2.84
N ALA A 366 -14.45 -9.79 2.50
CA ALA A 366 -13.67 -8.66 2.01
C ALA A 366 -14.25 -8.08 0.72
N GLY A 367 -14.74 -8.96 -0.17
CA GLY A 367 -15.43 -8.58 -1.38
C GLY A 367 -16.69 -7.73 -1.14
N LEU A 368 -17.37 -7.85 0.00
CA LEU A 368 -18.51 -6.97 0.30
C LEU A 368 -18.11 -5.50 0.44
N PHE A 369 -16.90 -5.22 0.92
CA PHE A 369 -16.44 -3.86 1.24
C PHE A 369 -15.61 -3.24 0.13
N GLY A 370 -14.75 -4.02 -0.53
CA GLY A 370 -13.81 -3.53 -1.54
C GLY A 370 -13.45 -4.57 -2.58
N GLN A 371 -12.32 -4.36 -3.24
CA GLN A 371 -11.84 -5.25 -4.28
C GLN A 371 -11.30 -6.54 -3.67
N ALA A 372 -11.87 -7.69 -4.05
CA ALA A 372 -11.38 -9.00 -3.62
C ALA A 372 -11.71 -10.05 -4.68
N GLY A 373 -10.81 -11.01 -4.88
CA GLY A 373 -11.01 -12.14 -5.77
C GLY A 373 -11.11 -13.46 -5.02
N SER A 374 -12.02 -14.32 -5.46
CA SER A 374 -12.11 -15.71 -5.03
C SER A 374 -11.97 -16.63 -6.24
N THR A 375 -11.36 -17.80 -6.06
CA THR A 375 -11.15 -18.77 -7.14
C THR A 375 -11.87 -20.07 -6.80
N SER A 376 -12.40 -20.75 -7.82
CA SER A 376 -13.11 -22.02 -7.65
C SER A 376 -12.18 -23.24 -7.69
N ASN A 377 -10.88 -23.04 -7.87
CA ASN A 377 -9.89 -24.10 -8.05
C ASN A 377 -8.64 -23.79 -7.22
N ALA A 378 -8.16 -24.78 -6.46
CA ALA A 378 -7.01 -24.65 -5.57
C ALA A 378 -5.69 -24.34 -6.28
N ASN A 379 -5.58 -24.69 -7.57
CA ASN A 379 -4.42 -24.40 -8.42
C ASN A 379 -4.46 -22.98 -9.03
N VAL A 380 -5.52 -22.21 -8.77
CA VAL A 380 -5.66 -20.84 -9.25
C VAL A 380 -5.70 -19.92 -8.04
N GLN A 381 -4.86 -18.90 -8.05
CA GLN A 381 -4.88 -17.84 -7.04
C GLN A 381 -5.17 -16.50 -7.69
N TYR A 382 -6.12 -15.75 -7.13
CA TYR A 382 -6.28 -14.34 -7.47
C TYR A 382 -5.06 -13.56 -6.94
N LEU A 383 -4.47 -12.71 -7.79
CA LEU A 383 -3.34 -11.86 -7.40
C LEU A 383 -3.78 -10.40 -7.27
N ASN A 384 -4.33 -9.85 -8.35
CA ASN A 384 -4.72 -8.44 -8.40
C ASN A 384 -5.73 -8.19 -9.52
N ALA A 385 -6.37 -7.02 -9.51
CA ALA A 385 -7.15 -6.51 -10.60
C ALA A 385 -7.00 -4.98 -10.67
N THR A 386 -7.11 -4.41 -11.86
CA THR A 386 -7.00 -2.96 -12.05
C THR A 386 -8.36 -2.27 -11.91
N SER A 387 -8.39 -0.94 -11.89
CA SER A 387 -9.64 -0.16 -11.96
C SER A 387 -10.43 -0.36 -13.26
N ALA A 388 -9.81 -0.91 -14.30
CA ALA A 388 -10.50 -1.28 -15.54
C ALA A 388 -11.26 -2.61 -15.43
N THR A 389 -10.93 -3.44 -14.43
CA THR A 389 -11.55 -4.75 -14.25
C THR A 389 -12.92 -4.59 -13.60
N GLN A 390 -13.96 -5.11 -14.24
CA GLN A 390 -15.32 -5.04 -13.72
C GLN A 390 -15.59 -6.19 -12.74
N ALA A 391 -16.56 -6.02 -11.84
CA ALA A 391 -17.00 -7.10 -10.96
C ALA A 391 -17.69 -8.20 -11.79
N GLY A 392 -17.46 -9.47 -11.45
CA GLY A 392 -18.02 -10.59 -12.19
C GLY A 392 -17.26 -11.90 -11.96
N THR A 393 -17.83 -12.99 -12.48
CA THR A 393 -17.20 -14.31 -12.49
C THR A 393 -16.66 -14.60 -13.88
N TYR A 394 -15.37 -14.94 -13.95
CA TYR A 394 -14.62 -15.11 -15.17
C TYR A 394 -14.06 -16.53 -15.25
N ALA A 395 -14.44 -17.28 -16.30
CA ALA A 395 -13.92 -18.62 -16.53
C ALA A 395 -12.44 -18.59 -16.92
N ILE A 396 -11.65 -19.56 -16.45
CA ILE A 396 -10.21 -19.63 -16.67
C ILE A 396 -9.91 -20.87 -17.50
N ASN A 397 -9.30 -20.67 -18.66
CA ASN A 397 -8.84 -21.75 -19.53
C ASN A 397 -7.34 -21.62 -19.76
N VAL A 398 -6.58 -22.63 -19.37
CA VAL A 398 -5.13 -22.67 -19.53
C VAL A 398 -4.78 -23.56 -20.73
N SER A 399 -4.18 -22.99 -21.76
CA SER A 399 -3.71 -23.73 -22.94
C SER A 399 -2.28 -24.27 -22.78
N GLN A 400 -1.48 -23.67 -21.90
CA GLN A 400 -0.12 -24.09 -21.60
C GLN A 400 0.18 -23.84 -20.13
N ALA A 401 0.65 -24.85 -19.41
CA ALA A 401 1.13 -24.68 -18.05
C ALA A 401 2.54 -24.09 -18.05
N ALA A 402 2.87 -23.33 -17.00
CA ALA A 402 4.22 -22.83 -16.82
C ALA A 402 5.17 -23.99 -16.49
N THR A 403 6.40 -23.94 -16.99
CA THR A 403 7.46 -24.90 -16.65
C THR A 403 8.72 -24.18 -16.19
N GLN A 404 9.49 -24.85 -15.33
CA GLN A 404 10.87 -24.47 -15.05
C GLN A 404 11.73 -24.87 -16.26
N ALA A 405 12.82 -24.14 -16.51
CA ALA A 405 13.86 -24.66 -17.41
C ALA A 405 14.43 -25.92 -16.77
N SER A 406 14.43 -27.04 -17.48
CA SER A 406 15.01 -28.29 -16.98
C SER A 406 15.81 -28.99 -18.08
N THR A 407 16.90 -29.64 -17.69
CA THR A 407 17.65 -30.60 -18.49
C THR A 407 18.25 -31.66 -17.60
N SER A 408 18.41 -32.88 -18.10
CA SER A 408 19.03 -33.97 -17.37
C SER A 408 20.23 -34.54 -18.12
N GLY A 409 21.12 -35.21 -17.38
CA GLY A 409 22.13 -36.08 -17.98
C GLY A 409 21.46 -37.21 -18.78
N SER A 410 22.09 -37.59 -19.89
CA SER A 410 21.63 -38.69 -20.75
C SER A 410 22.05 -40.09 -20.26
N ALA A 411 22.91 -40.16 -19.24
CA ALA A 411 23.39 -41.40 -18.64
C ALA A 411 23.35 -41.31 -17.11
N ALA A 412 23.05 -42.42 -16.45
CA ALA A 412 23.12 -42.52 -15.00
C ALA A 412 24.58 -42.48 -14.52
N ILE A 413 24.81 -41.83 -13.40
CA ILE A 413 26.13 -41.73 -12.78
C ILE A 413 26.43 -43.06 -12.07
N PRO A 414 27.60 -43.68 -12.30
CA PRO A 414 27.97 -44.93 -11.63
C PRO A 414 27.93 -44.80 -10.10
N SER A 415 27.62 -45.88 -9.39
CA SER A 415 27.55 -45.88 -7.92
C SER A 415 28.89 -45.54 -7.24
N GLY A 416 30.01 -45.76 -7.94
CA GLY A 416 31.36 -45.35 -7.51
C GLY A 416 31.78 -43.94 -7.94
N GLY A 417 30.86 -43.16 -8.51
CA GLY A 417 31.12 -41.81 -9.04
C GLY A 417 31.60 -41.78 -10.49
N ILE A 418 31.87 -40.58 -10.99
CA ILE A 418 32.41 -40.38 -12.35
C ILE A 418 33.82 -40.95 -12.47
N LEU A 419 34.17 -41.50 -13.63
CA LEU A 419 35.43 -42.25 -13.84
C LEU A 419 36.62 -41.35 -14.25
N GLN A 420 36.36 -40.07 -14.49
CA GLN A 420 37.35 -39.07 -14.88
C GLN A 420 36.89 -37.68 -14.42
N SER A 421 37.83 -36.75 -14.31
CA SER A 421 37.49 -35.35 -14.01
C SER A 421 36.68 -34.72 -15.15
N GLU A 422 35.72 -33.88 -14.79
CA GLU A 422 34.76 -33.28 -15.72
C GLU A 422 34.56 -31.80 -15.38
N SER A 423 34.46 -30.96 -16.40
CA SER A 423 34.16 -29.53 -16.25
C SER A 423 32.85 -29.23 -16.95
N LEU A 424 31.87 -28.77 -16.15
CA LEU A 424 30.58 -28.32 -16.65
C LEU A 424 30.57 -26.80 -16.74
N THR A 425 30.41 -26.27 -17.95
CA THR A 425 30.24 -24.85 -18.18
C THR A 425 28.75 -24.53 -18.22
N PHE A 426 28.27 -23.79 -17.22
CA PHE A 426 26.92 -23.25 -17.13
C PHE A 426 26.88 -21.85 -17.70
N GLY A 427 25.83 -21.53 -18.46
CA GLY A 427 25.56 -20.17 -18.93
C GLY A 427 24.15 -19.73 -18.55
N SER A 428 23.98 -18.49 -18.09
CA SER A 428 22.67 -17.85 -17.92
C SER A 428 22.78 -16.37 -18.29
N GLY A 429 22.06 -15.95 -19.33
CA GLY A 429 22.24 -14.62 -19.93
C GLY A 429 23.68 -14.41 -20.40
N ALA A 430 24.32 -13.34 -19.92
CA ALA A 430 25.73 -13.03 -20.23
C ALA A 430 26.74 -13.69 -19.26
N SER A 431 26.26 -14.31 -18.18
CA SER A 431 27.10 -14.91 -17.15
C SER A 431 27.45 -16.36 -17.50
N SER A 432 28.71 -16.75 -17.26
CA SER A 432 29.20 -18.11 -17.44
C SER A 432 29.96 -18.56 -16.20
N VAL A 433 29.69 -19.78 -15.73
CA VAL A 433 30.32 -20.38 -14.56
C VAL A 433 30.81 -21.77 -14.92
N VAL A 434 32.07 -22.08 -14.60
CA VAL A 434 32.63 -23.41 -14.80
C VAL A 434 32.63 -24.14 -13.45
N VAL A 435 31.95 -25.28 -13.41
CA VAL A 435 31.95 -26.20 -12.28
C VAL A 435 32.95 -27.31 -12.58
N SER A 436 33.92 -27.51 -11.70
CA SER A 436 34.93 -28.56 -11.84
C SER A 436 34.61 -29.75 -10.94
N LEU A 437 34.55 -30.94 -11.51
CA LEU A 437 34.24 -32.21 -10.87
C LEU A 437 35.46 -33.14 -10.94
N SER A 438 35.71 -33.88 -9.86
CA SER A 438 36.82 -34.80 -9.72
C SER A 438 36.43 -36.22 -10.14
N SER A 439 37.37 -36.99 -10.67
CA SER A 439 37.19 -38.45 -10.74
C SER A 439 36.82 -39.01 -9.36
N GLY A 440 35.85 -39.91 -9.32
CA GLY A 440 35.31 -40.51 -8.09
C GLY A 440 34.19 -39.71 -7.42
N SER A 441 33.86 -38.50 -7.89
CA SER A 441 32.73 -37.73 -7.34
C SER A 441 31.42 -38.48 -7.56
N THR A 442 30.72 -38.78 -6.46
CA THR A 442 29.41 -39.44 -6.48
C THR A 442 28.32 -38.48 -6.95
N LEU A 443 27.13 -38.98 -7.30
CA LEU A 443 26.00 -38.13 -7.70
C LEU A 443 25.67 -37.06 -6.65
N ASN A 444 25.76 -37.39 -5.36
CA ASN A 444 25.52 -36.43 -4.28
C ASN A 444 26.63 -35.36 -4.22
N ASP A 445 27.89 -35.76 -4.40
CA ASP A 445 29.02 -34.82 -4.43
C ASP A 445 28.90 -33.86 -5.62
N ILE A 446 28.46 -34.38 -6.77
CA ILE A 446 28.25 -33.61 -8.00
C ILE A 446 27.10 -32.60 -7.82
N VAL A 447 25.96 -33.05 -7.31
CA VAL A 447 24.81 -32.18 -7.03
C VAL A 447 25.21 -31.06 -6.06
N SER A 448 25.91 -31.39 -4.98
CA SER A 448 26.42 -30.39 -4.03
C SER A 448 27.36 -29.42 -4.73
N THR A 449 28.37 -29.94 -5.43
CA THR A 449 29.38 -29.15 -6.13
C THR A 449 28.75 -28.14 -7.09
N ILE A 450 27.77 -28.57 -7.89
CA ILE A 450 27.10 -27.68 -8.85
C ILE A 450 26.37 -26.56 -8.10
N ASN A 451 25.50 -26.90 -7.14
CA ASN A 451 24.73 -25.91 -6.39
C ASN A 451 25.62 -24.86 -5.71
N ASP A 452 26.77 -25.29 -5.21
CA ASP A 452 27.69 -24.46 -4.44
C ASP A 452 28.49 -23.51 -5.32
N THR A 453 29.07 -24.01 -6.40
CA THR A 453 29.80 -23.19 -7.36
C THR A 453 28.87 -22.13 -7.95
N LEU A 454 27.63 -22.52 -8.28
CA LEU A 454 26.63 -21.61 -8.83
C LEU A 454 26.22 -20.54 -7.81
N GLN A 455 25.95 -20.92 -6.55
CA GLN A 455 25.62 -19.97 -5.49
C GLN A 455 26.75 -18.95 -5.24
N GLN A 456 28.00 -19.43 -5.12
CA GLN A 456 29.16 -18.56 -4.88
C GLN A 456 29.44 -17.61 -6.04
N SER A 457 29.15 -18.05 -7.27
CA SER A 457 29.30 -17.22 -8.47
C SER A 457 28.13 -16.25 -8.68
N GLY A 458 27.15 -16.24 -7.78
CA GLY A 458 25.93 -15.42 -7.90
C GLY A 458 24.88 -15.96 -8.87
N MET A 459 25.07 -17.16 -9.44
CA MET A 459 24.12 -17.84 -10.33
C MET A 459 23.11 -18.68 -9.52
N THR A 460 22.34 -18.02 -8.65
CA THR A 460 21.41 -18.68 -7.71
C THR A 460 20.09 -19.16 -8.33
N GLY A 461 19.90 -18.97 -9.64
CA GLY A 461 18.67 -19.31 -10.36
C GLY A 461 18.54 -20.77 -10.80
N ILE A 462 19.59 -21.58 -10.65
CA ILE A 462 19.66 -22.97 -11.13
C ILE A 462 20.00 -23.88 -9.95
N THR A 463 19.32 -25.02 -9.87
CA THR A 463 19.54 -26.06 -8.87
C THR A 463 19.79 -27.40 -9.55
N ALA A 464 20.81 -28.11 -9.09
CA ALA A 464 21.07 -29.50 -9.38
C ALA A 464 20.37 -30.40 -8.35
N SER A 465 19.90 -31.56 -8.80
CA SER A 465 19.30 -32.60 -7.99
C SER A 465 19.62 -33.99 -8.53
N ALA A 466 19.46 -34.99 -7.67
CA ALA A 466 19.63 -36.41 -8.01
C ALA A 466 18.24 -37.01 -8.30
N ASN A 467 18.04 -37.55 -9.50
CA ASN A 467 16.79 -38.21 -9.89
C ASN A 467 17.09 -39.59 -10.48
N ASN A 468 16.77 -40.65 -9.74
CA ASN A 468 16.95 -42.05 -10.17
C ASN A 468 18.35 -42.38 -10.73
N GLY A 469 19.41 -41.80 -10.14
CA GLY A 469 20.80 -42.00 -10.59
C GLY A 469 21.28 -41.02 -11.66
N TYR A 470 20.41 -40.13 -12.15
CA TYR A 470 20.73 -39.08 -13.11
C TYR A 470 20.93 -37.73 -12.41
N LEU A 471 21.81 -36.91 -12.99
CA LEU A 471 21.89 -35.50 -12.66
C LEU A 471 20.75 -34.76 -13.36
N GLU A 472 19.91 -34.08 -12.59
CA GLU A 472 18.85 -33.20 -13.09
C GLU A 472 19.18 -31.74 -12.71
N LEU A 473 19.06 -30.84 -13.67
CA LEU A 473 19.32 -29.42 -13.52
C LEU A 473 18.03 -28.67 -13.81
N GLN A 474 17.61 -27.79 -12.90
CA GLN A 474 16.34 -27.08 -13.02
C GLN A 474 16.45 -25.64 -12.55
N SER A 475 15.72 -24.71 -13.17
CA SER A 475 15.62 -23.35 -12.67
C SER A 475 14.72 -23.26 -11.43
N ASN A 476 15.02 -22.36 -10.50
CA ASN A 476 14.21 -22.20 -9.28
C ASN A 476 12.85 -21.54 -9.54
N ALA A 477 12.79 -20.68 -10.56
CA ALA A 477 11.57 -20.02 -11.00
C ALA A 477 11.01 -20.69 -12.27
N TYR A 478 9.75 -20.38 -12.56
CA TYR A 478 9.01 -20.82 -13.74
C TYR A 478 9.02 -19.73 -14.80
N GLY A 479 8.86 -20.11 -16.07
CA GLY A 479 8.64 -19.17 -17.16
C GLY A 479 9.73 -19.12 -18.22
N SER A 480 9.41 -18.46 -19.33
CA SER A 480 10.32 -18.32 -20.49
C SER A 480 11.53 -17.43 -20.20
N ALA A 481 11.41 -16.52 -19.21
CA ALA A 481 12.53 -15.76 -18.69
C ALA A 481 13.61 -16.64 -18.03
N GLN A 482 13.25 -17.86 -17.63
CA GLN A 482 14.19 -18.81 -17.07
C GLN A 482 14.81 -19.60 -18.20
N SER A 483 16.10 -19.35 -18.43
CA SER A 483 16.89 -20.16 -19.35
C SER A 483 18.32 -20.28 -18.85
N PHE A 484 18.88 -21.46 -19.07
CA PHE A 484 20.28 -21.71 -18.85
C PHE A 484 20.81 -22.69 -19.89
N THR A 485 22.13 -22.66 -20.05
CA THR A 485 22.86 -23.60 -20.88
C THR A 485 23.83 -24.37 -20.00
N VAL A 486 24.11 -25.61 -20.40
CA VAL A 486 25.15 -26.42 -19.76
C VAL A 486 25.88 -27.22 -20.82
N LYS A 487 27.20 -27.31 -20.70
CA LYS A 487 28.04 -28.12 -21.57
C LYS A 487 29.15 -28.77 -20.75
N SER A 488 29.40 -30.04 -21.01
CA SER A 488 30.54 -30.76 -20.47
C SER A 488 31.74 -30.70 -21.41
N ASN A 489 32.95 -30.85 -20.87
CA ASN A 489 34.14 -31.18 -21.65
C ASN A 489 34.28 -32.70 -21.92
N VAL A 490 33.44 -33.54 -21.32
CA VAL A 490 33.39 -34.99 -21.48
C VAL A 490 32.19 -35.39 -22.34
N ALA A 491 32.35 -36.42 -23.19
CA ALA A 491 31.26 -36.93 -24.02
C ALA A 491 30.13 -37.54 -23.18
N ALA A 492 28.90 -37.47 -23.69
CA ALA A 492 27.75 -38.09 -23.05
C ALA A 492 27.89 -39.63 -23.13
N GLY A 493 28.03 -40.29 -21.98
CA GLY A 493 28.21 -41.74 -21.91
C GLY A 493 28.47 -42.25 -20.50
N SER A 494 28.62 -43.57 -20.36
CA SER A 494 28.94 -44.22 -19.09
C SER A 494 30.31 -43.76 -18.59
N GLY A 495 30.34 -43.08 -17.43
CA GLY A 495 31.58 -42.63 -16.78
C GLY A 495 31.69 -41.13 -16.49
N GLY A 496 30.73 -40.31 -16.95
CA GLY A 496 30.62 -38.88 -16.58
C GLY A 496 29.23 -38.52 -16.05
N THR A 497 28.90 -37.23 -15.99
CA THR A 497 27.58 -36.72 -15.55
C THR A 497 26.45 -36.96 -16.57
N GLY A 498 26.79 -37.34 -17.79
CA GLY A 498 25.85 -37.56 -18.88
C GLY A 498 25.41 -36.29 -19.62
N ILE A 499 25.91 -35.11 -19.26
CA ILE A 499 25.59 -33.82 -19.92
C ILE A 499 26.13 -33.78 -21.36
N GLY A 500 27.39 -34.21 -21.57
CA GLY A 500 28.00 -34.30 -22.89
C GLY A 500 28.59 -32.99 -23.44
N THR A 501 29.32 -33.10 -24.56
CA THR A 501 30.05 -31.99 -25.19
C THR A 501 29.21 -31.09 -26.09
N SER A 502 27.95 -31.46 -26.32
CA SER A 502 26.98 -30.61 -27.01
C SER A 502 26.42 -29.60 -26.03
N LEU A 503 26.25 -28.34 -26.46
CA LEU A 503 25.63 -27.32 -25.62
C LEU A 503 24.14 -27.66 -25.44
N LEU A 504 23.75 -28.01 -24.22
CA LEU A 504 22.35 -28.17 -23.86
C LEU A 504 21.77 -26.81 -23.51
N THR A 505 20.57 -26.52 -23.99
CA THR A 505 19.82 -25.32 -23.64
C THR A 505 18.50 -25.73 -23.01
N ALA A 506 18.30 -25.30 -21.77
CA ALA A 506 17.04 -25.45 -21.06
C ALA A 506 16.32 -24.10 -21.04
N THR A 507 15.03 -24.12 -21.35
CA THR A 507 14.17 -22.93 -21.33
C THR A 507 12.83 -23.33 -20.73
N GLY A 508 12.36 -22.56 -19.75
CA GLY A 508 11.02 -22.73 -19.21
C GLY A 508 9.97 -22.20 -20.16
N THR A 509 8.70 -22.45 -19.86
CA THR A 509 7.56 -21.89 -20.59
C THR A 509 6.72 -21.07 -19.63
N ASP A 510 6.20 -19.94 -20.08
CA ASP A 510 5.20 -19.20 -19.30
C ASP A 510 3.85 -19.91 -19.38
N VAL A 511 2.99 -19.65 -18.39
CA VAL A 511 1.60 -20.02 -18.47
C VAL A 511 0.93 -19.27 -19.65
N ALA A 512 0.09 -19.95 -20.42
CA ALA A 512 -0.72 -19.30 -21.44
C ALA A 512 -2.16 -19.79 -21.39
N GLY A 513 -3.09 -18.93 -21.78
CA GLY A 513 -4.51 -19.24 -21.71
C GLY A 513 -5.41 -18.05 -22.05
N THR A 514 -6.65 -18.15 -21.61
CA THR A 514 -7.64 -17.07 -21.67
C THR A 514 -8.38 -16.98 -20.34
N ILE A 515 -8.84 -15.77 -20.00
CA ILE A 515 -9.77 -15.54 -18.90
C ILE A 515 -11.01 -14.87 -19.50
N ASN A 516 -12.17 -15.47 -19.31
CA ASN A 516 -13.43 -15.08 -19.94
C ASN A 516 -13.35 -14.97 -21.48
N GLY A 517 -12.54 -15.85 -22.10
CA GLY A 517 -12.26 -15.81 -23.54
C GLY A 517 -11.38 -14.64 -24.00
N GLN A 518 -10.93 -13.77 -23.08
CA GLN A 518 -10.03 -12.66 -23.37
C GLN A 518 -8.57 -13.12 -23.34
N SER A 519 -7.75 -12.55 -24.22
CA SER A 519 -6.32 -12.84 -24.32
C SER A 519 -5.58 -12.44 -23.04
N THR A 520 -4.64 -13.30 -22.63
CA THR A 520 -3.75 -13.06 -21.49
C THR A 520 -2.29 -13.01 -21.91
N SER A 521 -1.47 -12.26 -21.19
CA SER A 521 -0.02 -12.39 -21.19
C SER A 521 0.42 -13.25 -20.00
N GLY A 522 1.25 -14.25 -20.27
CA GLY A 522 1.91 -15.07 -19.25
C GLY A 522 3.25 -14.48 -18.80
N SER A 523 3.60 -14.66 -17.53
CA SER A 523 4.94 -14.47 -17.01
C SER A 523 5.16 -15.43 -15.84
N GLY A 524 5.99 -16.46 -16.05
CA GLY A 524 6.09 -17.58 -15.13
C GLY A 524 4.74 -18.26 -14.95
N GLN A 525 4.30 -18.36 -13.70
CA GLN A 525 2.99 -18.89 -13.32
C GLN A 525 1.86 -17.83 -13.36
N THR A 526 2.18 -16.57 -13.63
CA THR A 526 1.22 -15.47 -13.58
C THR A 526 0.58 -15.25 -14.95
N MET A 527 -0.74 -15.31 -15.02
CA MET A 527 -1.53 -14.84 -16.17
C MET A 527 -2.12 -13.47 -15.88
N THR A 528 -1.94 -12.53 -16.81
CA THR A 528 -2.54 -11.20 -16.75
C THR A 528 -3.42 -10.97 -17.98
N VAL A 529 -4.68 -10.56 -17.81
CA VAL A 529 -5.57 -10.24 -18.92
C VAL A 529 -5.15 -8.93 -19.57
N THR A 530 -4.78 -9.00 -20.86
CA THR A 530 -4.35 -7.84 -21.66
C THR A 530 -5.35 -7.53 -22.79
N GLY A 531 -6.24 -8.46 -23.12
CA GLY A 531 -7.31 -8.23 -24.09
C GLY A 531 -8.37 -7.25 -23.58
N PRO A 532 -9.02 -6.48 -24.47
CA PRO A 532 -10.09 -5.56 -24.09
C PRO A 532 -11.33 -6.31 -23.56
N GLY A 533 -12.03 -5.71 -22.60
CA GLY A 533 -13.28 -6.24 -22.02
C GLY A 533 -13.28 -6.29 -20.49
N ASN A 534 -14.29 -6.94 -19.91
CA ASN A 534 -14.61 -6.81 -18.49
C ASN A 534 -13.54 -7.36 -17.53
N ALA A 535 -12.77 -8.38 -17.92
CA ALA A 535 -11.67 -8.91 -17.11
C ALA A 535 -10.33 -8.18 -17.34
N SER A 536 -10.30 -7.08 -18.11
CA SER A 536 -9.06 -6.36 -18.44
C SER A 536 -8.27 -5.97 -17.18
N GLY A 537 -6.99 -6.32 -17.13
CA GLY A 537 -6.11 -6.06 -15.98
C GLY A 537 -6.28 -7.02 -14.80
N LEU A 538 -7.11 -8.06 -14.92
CA LEU A 538 -7.18 -9.14 -13.93
C LEU A 538 -5.92 -10.01 -13.98
N GLN A 539 -5.37 -10.33 -12.81
CA GLN A 539 -4.18 -11.15 -12.66
C GLN A 539 -4.45 -12.35 -11.76
N VAL A 540 -4.03 -13.53 -12.20
CA VAL A 540 -4.10 -14.78 -11.45
C VAL A 540 -2.77 -15.53 -11.53
N SER A 541 -2.41 -16.26 -10.48
CA SER A 541 -1.33 -17.25 -10.50
C SER A 541 -1.92 -18.63 -10.73
N ILE A 542 -1.29 -19.41 -11.61
CA ILE A 542 -1.65 -20.78 -11.93
C ILE A 542 -0.52 -21.69 -11.45
N THR A 543 -0.80 -22.51 -10.45
CA THR A 543 0.15 -23.48 -9.91
C THR A 543 -0.11 -24.87 -10.48
N GLY A 544 0.95 -25.68 -10.60
CA GLY A 544 0.88 -27.04 -11.14
C GLY A 544 0.82 -27.10 -12.67
N ASN A 545 0.66 -28.33 -13.20
CA ASN A 545 0.89 -28.64 -14.62
C ASN A 545 -0.42 -28.94 -15.39
N SER A 546 -1.58 -28.65 -14.80
CA SER A 546 -2.88 -28.94 -15.42
C SER A 546 -3.23 -27.90 -16.48
N THR A 547 -3.73 -28.37 -17.63
CA THR A 547 -4.26 -27.53 -18.72
C THR A 547 -5.76 -27.78 -18.89
N GLY A 548 -6.44 -26.92 -19.66
CA GLY A 548 -7.88 -26.93 -19.86
C GLY A 548 -8.62 -25.96 -18.93
N ASN A 549 -9.87 -26.29 -18.63
CA ASN A 549 -10.72 -25.47 -17.76
C ASN A 549 -10.27 -25.62 -16.29
N LEU A 550 -9.76 -24.54 -15.70
CA LEU A 550 -9.35 -24.48 -14.30
C LEU A 550 -10.39 -23.75 -13.43
N GLY A 551 -11.65 -23.78 -13.83
CA GLY A 551 -12.75 -23.18 -13.09
C GLY A 551 -12.88 -21.68 -13.38
N SER A 552 -13.14 -20.89 -12.34
CA SER A 552 -13.38 -19.46 -12.47
C SER A 552 -12.75 -18.64 -11.35
N VAL A 553 -12.50 -17.37 -11.64
CA VAL A 553 -12.22 -16.32 -10.66
C VAL A 553 -13.41 -15.38 -10.58
N THR A 554 -13.93 -15.18 -9.38
CA THR A 554 -14.99 -14.20 -9.09
C THR A 554 -14.35 -12.98 -8.46
N LEU A 555 -14.45 -11.84 -9.14
CA LEU A 555 -14.02 -10.54 -8.64
C LEU A 555 -15.23 -9.79 -8.07
N SER A 556 -15.13 -9.40 -6.81
CA SER A 556 -15.97 -8.37 -6.22
C SER A 556 -15.26 -7.02 -6.29
N GLN A 557 -16.04 -5.97 -6.49
CA GLN A 557 -15.61 -4.58 -6.36
C GLN A 557 -16.17 -3.88 -5.12
N GLY A 558 -17.10 -4.55 -4.42
CA GLY A 558 -17.64 -4.16 -3.12
C GLY A 558 -18.38 -2.82 -3.08
N LEU A 559 -18.79 -2.46 -1.85
CA LEU A 559 -19.40 -1.17 -1.51
C LEU A 559 -18.52 0.01 -1.93
N TYR A 560 -17.19 -0.16 -1.86
CA TYR A 560 -16.23 0.89 -2.16
C TYR A 560 -16.44 1.54 -3.53
N GLN A 561 -16.52 0.76 -4.61
CA GLN A 561 -16.62 1.33 -5.96
C GLN A 561 -17.93 2.08 -6.16
N GLN A 562 -19.06 1.52 -5.71
CA GLN A 562 -20.38 2.15 -5.85
C GLN A 562 -20.46 3.47 -5.08
N MET A 563 -20.06 3.43 -3.81
CA MET A 563 -20.08 4.60 -2.93
C MET A 563 -19.09 5.66 -3.40
N SER A 564 -17.89 5.26 -3.84
CA SER A 564 -16.88 6.17 -4.37
C SER A 564 -17.37 6.87 -5.64
N ALA A 565 -18.03 6.15 -6.55
CA ALA A 565 -18.62 6.74 -7.76
C ALA A 565 -19.73 7.75 -7.41
N LEU A 566 -20.63 7.40 -6.47
CA LEU A 566 -21.69 8.30 -6.02
C LEU A 566 -21.12 9.58 -5.39
N LEU A 567 -20.19 9.43 -4.44
CA LEU A 567 -19.58 10.56 -3.74
C LEU A 567 -18.77 11.44 -4.70
N SER A 568 -18.04 10.83 -5.63
CA SER A 568 -17.28 11.57 -6.65
C SER A 568 -18.21 12.34 -7.58
N SER A 569 -19.35 11.76 -7.97
CA SER A 569 -20.37 12.46 -8.76
C SER A 569 -21.03 13.59 -7.96
N ALA A 570 -21.29 13.39 -6.67
CA ALA A 570 -21.90 14.39 -5.80
C ALA A 570 -20.99 15.61 -5.56
N LEU A 571 -19.71 15.34 -5.31
CA LEU A 571 -18.68 16.32 -4.92
C LEU A 571 -17.92 16.92 -6.11
N ASN A 572 -18.22 16.51 -7.34
CA ASN A 572 -17.55 17.05 -8.52
C ASN A 572 -17.73 18.57 -8.59
N THR A 573 -16.61 19.31 -8.66
CA THR A 573 -16.62 20.77 -8.55
C THR A 573 -17.17 21.48 -9.78
N GLN A 574 -17.31 20.79 -10.92
CA GLN A 574 -17.84 21.35 -12.17
C GLN A 574 -19.29 20.94 -12.44
N SER A 575 -19.65 19.70 -12.11
CA SER A 575 -20.91 19.06 -12.54
C SER A 575 -21.69 18.40 -11.40
N GLY A 576 -21.14 18.37 -10.19
CA GLY A 576 -21.79 17.76 -9.04
C GLY A 576 -22.97 18.57 -8.53
N PHE A 577 -24.00 17.89 -8.05
CA PHE A 577 -25.23 18.54 -7.58
C PHE A 577 -24.98 19.44 -6.36
N VAL A 578 -23.97 19.13 -5.52
CA VAL A 578 -23.59 19.97 -4.37
C VAL A 578 -23.10 21.32 -4.85
N SER A 579 -22.15 21.33 -5.79
CA SER A 579 -21.62 22.57 -6.37
C SER A 579 -22.68 23.32 -7.18
N ALA A 580 -23.56 22.62 -7.90
CA ALA A 580 -24.68 23.24 -8.60
C ALA A 580 -25.64 23.95 -7.64
N ALA A 581 -26.01 23.32 -6.51
CA ALA A 581 -26.86 23.92 -5.50
C ALA A 581 -26.20 25.14 -4.83
N GLN A 582 -24.93 25.03 -4.45
CA GLN A 582 -24.17 26.15 -3.88
C GLN A 582 -24.08 27.35 -4.84
N ASN A 583 -23.80 27.09 -6.12
CA ASN A 583 -23.73 28.12 -7.15
C ASN A 583 -25.10 28.80 -7.35
N GLY A 584 -26.18 28.02 -7.44
CA GLY A 584 -27.54 28.55 -7.59
C GLY A 584 -27.98 29.43 -6.41
N ILE A 585 -27.66 29.01 -5.18
CA ILE A 585 -27.93 29.79 -3.97
C ILE A 585 -27.06 31.07 -3.95
N THR A 586 -25.79 30.96 -4.31
CA THR A 586 -24.87 32.12 -4.39
C THR A 586 -25.36 33.16 -5.40
N SER A 587 -25.81 32.72 -6.58
CA SER A 587 -26.43 33.60 -7.57
C SER A 587 -27.68 34.29 -7.02
N SER A 588 -28.51 33.56 -6.26
CA SER A 588 -29.71 34.13 -5.62
C SER A 588 -29.37 35.17 -4.55
N ILE A 589 -28.35 34.91 -3.73
CA ILE A 589 -27.83 35.86 -2.72
C ILE A 589 -27.31 37.14 -3.41
N ASN A 590 -26.56 36.99 -4.49
CA ASN A 590 -26.03 38.12 -5.26
C ASN A 590 -27.15 38.94 -5.92
N GLY A 591 -28.16 38.27 -6.48
CA GLY A 591 -29.36 38.91 -7.04
C GLY A 591 -30.15 39.70 -5.99
N LEU A 592 -30.41 39.10 -4.83
CA LEU A 592 -31.05 39.80 -3.71
C LEU A 592 -30.22 40.98 -3.21
N GLY A 593 -28.89 40.83 -3.13
CA GLY A 593 -27.96 41.90 -2.78
C GLY A 593 -28.10 43.09 -3.71
N ALA A 594 -28.10 42.86 -5.03
CA ALA A 594 -28.29 43.90 -6.03
C ALA A 594 -29.67 44.59 -5.92
N GLN A 595 -30.73 43.84 -5.60
CA GLN A 595 -32.06 44.41 -5.37
C GLN A 595 -32.10 45.27 -4.11
N ILE A 596 -31.52 44.80 -3.01
CA ILE A 596 -31.39 45.54 -1.75
C ILE A 596 -30.63 46.84 -1.98
N THR A 597 -29.47 46.80 -2.64
CA THR A 597 -28.69 48.00 -2.95
C THR A 597 -29.49 48.99 -3.80
N THR A 598 -30.24 48.51 -4.79
CA THR A 598 -31.11 49.35 -5.62
C THR A 598 -32.18 50.04 -4.80
N LEU A 599 -32.90 49.30 -3.94
CA LEU A 599 -33.95 49.84 -3.08
C LEU A 599 -33.40 50.82 -2.04
N GLN A 600 -32.23 50.54 -1.46
CA GLN A 600 -31.54 51.45 -0.55
C GLN A 600 -31.18 52.77 -1.24
N GLN A 601 -30.68 52.71 -2.48
CA GLN A 601 -30.38 53.92 -3.26
C GLN A 601 -31.66 54.70 -3.60
N SER A 602 -32.74 54.03 -4.01
CA SER A 602 -34.03 54.68 -4.28
C SER A 602 -34.60 55.35 -3.03
N ALA A 603 -34.56 54.67 -1.87
CA ALA A 603 -35.01 55.22 -0.59
C ALA A 603 -34.18 56.45 -0.18
N SER A 604 -32.86 56.39 -0.36
CA SER A 604 -31.95 57.51 -0.09
C SER A 604 -32.24 58.71 -1.00
N ASN A 605 -32.37 58.48 -2.31
CA ASN A 605 -32.68 59.52 -3.29
C ASN A 605 -34.03 60.20 -3.01
N GLN A 606 -35.06 59.42 -2.67
CA GLN A 606 -36.38 59.97 -2.35
C GLN A 606 -36.35 60.77 -1.05
N THR A 607 -35.64 60.29 -0.03
CA THR A 607 -35.44 61.02 1.23
C THR A 607 -34.72 62.35 0.99
N ALA A 608 -33.68 62.35 0.15
CA ALA A 608 -32.96 63.57 -0.23
C ALA A 608 -33.85 64.55 -0.99
N LEU A 609 -34.64 64.07 -1.97
CA LEU A 609 -35.58 64.89 -2.74
C LEU A 609 -36.62 65.54 -1.82
N LEU A 610 -37.23 64.77 -0.92
CA LEU A 610 -38.23 65.29 0.03
C LEU A 610 -37.62 66.28 1.00
N THR A 611 -36.40 66.05 1.46
CA THR A 611 -35.66 67.01 2.30
C THR A 611 -35.40 68.32 1.55
N GLN A 612 -35.03 68.24 0.27
CA GLN A 612 -34.81 69.41 -0.59
C GLN A 612 -36.12 70.17 -0.87
N GLN A 613 -37.20 69.47 -1.25
CA GLN A 613 -38.51 70.07 -1.44
C GLN A 613 -39.00 70.75 -0.15
N PHE A 614 -38.75 70.12 1.00
CA PHE A 614 -39.08 70.70 2.29
C PHE A 614 -38.26 71.95 2.60
N ALA A 615 -36.95 71.95 2.35
CA ALA A 615 -36.12 73.14 2.50
C ALA A 615 -36.60 74.28 1.59
N ALA A 616 -36.99 73.98 0.35
CA ALA A 616 -37.56 74.96 -0.58
C ALA A 616 -38.91 75.52 -0.09
N MET A 617 -39.81 74.65 0.40
CA MET A 617 -41.09 75.08 0.99
C MET A 617 -40.89 75.95 2.23
N GLN A 618 -39.92 75.65 3.08
CA GLN A 618 -39.57 76.49 4.23
C GLN A 618 -39.11 77.88 3.80
N SER A 619 -38.27 77.97 2.76
CA SER A 619 -37.82 79.24 2.21
C SER A 619 -39.01 80.05 1.64
N GLN A 620 -39.90 79.41 0.90
CA GLN A 620 -41.10 80.06 0.36
C GLN A 620 -42.05 80.53 1.46
N LEU A 621 -42.27 79.70 2.49
CA LEU A 621 -43.11 80.07 3.63
C LEU A 621 -42.51 81.24 4.42
N SER A 622 -41.19 81.24 4.60
CA SER A 622 -40.47 82.37 5.21
C SER A 622 -40.62 83.65 4.38
N SER A 623 -40.56 83.56 3.05
CA SER A 623 -40.83 84.68 2.14
C SER A 623 -42.29 85.15 2.19
N LEU A 624 -43.25 84.24 2.34
CA LEU A 624 -44.67 84.60 2.49
C LEU A 624 -44.95 85.22 3.86
N GLN A 625 -44.28 84.76 4.91
CA GLN A 625 -44.34 85.36 6.24
C GLN A 625 -43.70 86.75 6.25
N SER A 626 -42.56 86.95 5.60
CA SER A 626 -41.95 88.28 5.46
C SER A 626 -42.82 89.21 4.60
N THR A 627 -43.45 88.70 3.54
CA THR A 627 -44.43 89.45 2.74
C THR A 627 -45.68 89.79 3.56
N SER A 628 -46.17 88.87 4.39
CA SER A 628 -47.30 89.11 5.30
C SER A 628 -46.94 90.12 6.39
N GLN A 629 -45.73 90.08 6.93
CA GLN A 629 -45.21 91.09 7.85
C GLN A 629 -45.05 92.45 7.16
N TYR A 630 -44.58 92.47 5.91
CA TYR A 630 -44.50 93.69 5.10
C TYR A 630 -45.88 94.26 4.77
N LEU A 631 -46.85 93.41 4.41
CA LEU A 631 -48.24 93.81 4.18
C LEU A 631 -48.88 94.33 5.47
N ASN A 632 -48.69 93.64 6.60
CA ASN A 632 -49.14 94.13 7.91
C ASN A 632 -48.49 95.48 8.26
N ALA A 633 -47.18 95.65 7.99
CA ALA A 633 -46.48 96.91 8.20
C ALA A 633 -47.00 98.02 7.28
N PHE A 634 -47.26 97.73 6.00
CA PHE A 634 -47.83 98.65 5.01
C PHE A 634 -49.27 99.06 5.36
N TYR A 635 -50.11 98.13 5.81
CA TYR A 635 -51.47 98.45 6.28
C TYR A 635 -51.45 99.23 7.60
N SER A 636 -50.51 98.93 8.50
CA SER A 636 -50.35 99.70 9.74
C SER A 636 -49.85 101.13 9.49
N SER A 637 -48.96 101.35 8.51
CA SER A 637 -48.49 102.69 8.15
C SER A 637 -49.56 103.50 7.39
N ASN A 638 -50.36 102.85 6.52
CA ASN A 638 -51.45 103.52 5.81
C ASN A 638 -52.67 103.84 6.70
N SER A 639 -52.82 103.14 7.84
CA SER A 639 -53.80 103.50 8.88
C SER A 639 -53.38 104.72 9.72
N SER A 640 -52.09 105.08 9.70
CA SER A 640 -51.55 106.24 10.43
C SER A 640 -51.50 107.55 9.61
N SER A 641 -51.72 107.48 8.29
CA SER A 641 -51.68 108.66 7.39
C SER A 641 -53.05 109.30 7.09
N SER A 642 -54.15 108.80 7.67
CA SER A 642 -55.50 109.35 7.45
C SER A 642 -56.18 109.96 8.68
N SER A 643 -55.46 110.18 9.78
CA SER A 643 -56.01 110.87 10.96
C SER A 643 -55.06 111.94 11.52
N SER A 644 -55.56 113.17 11.52
CA SER A 644 -55.12 114.39 12.24
C SER A 644 -54.05 115.29 11.62
N SER A 645 -54.42 115.94 10.51
CA SER A 645 -54.18 117.38 10.31
C SER A 645 -55.39 118.18 10.82
N SER A 646 -55.40 118.60 12.10
CA SER A 646 -56.27 119.68 12.60
C SER A 646 -55.95 120.05 14.06
N SER A 647 -56.01 121.36 14.32
CA SER A 647 -56.14 122.09 15.60
C SER A 647 -54.91 122.42 16.46
N SER A 648 -54.43 123.64 16.21
CA SER A 648 -54.03 124.66 17.18
C SER A 648 -55.06 124.93 18.29
N SER A 649 -54.63 125.21 19.55
CA SER A 649 -54.96 126.40 20.38
C SER A 649 -54.93 126.17 21.91
N SER A 650 -54.28 127.13 22.61
CA SER A 650 -54.49 127.67 23.97
C SER A 650 -54.25 126.84 25.26
N SER A 651 -53.46 127.48 26.14
CA SER A 651 -53.30 127.36 27.61
C SER A 651 -52.50 126.19 28.17
#